data_AF-A0A954VJ90-F1
#
_entry.id   AF-A0A954VJ90-F1
#
_cell.length_a   1.000
_cell.length_b   1.000
_cell.length_c   1.000
_cell.angle_alpha   90.00
_cell.angle_beta   90.00
_cell.angle_gamma   90.00
#
_symmetry.space_group_name_H-M   'P 1'
#
loop_
_entity.id
_entity.type
_entity.pdbx_description
1 polymer ?
#
loop_
_entity_poly.entity_id
_entity_poly.type
_entity_poly.pdbx_seq_one_letter_code
_entity_poly.pdbx_strand_id
1 'polypeptide(L)'
;MKFRQLIKCLPGSKVQHQRDFPILEICERRLVLSAQLLFDTIPTLEQHLEIQSLACTSEEPSILIPEVVEAHQSTGWDVMQQRFGLTGKGQTVAVIDSGIAFDHVALGQGFGPAYRVVGGWDFAENDARPYDDAPAGFHGTHVAGIIGSSDSLHSGVAPDVDLVALRVFDDAGSGSMSWVEDALSWVHNHRDSFENPITTVNLSLGSKWNADNVPSWATLEDELRQLNEDGIVVVASAGNSFQTYQTPGLSYPASSHYVLPVASLDDNGQLSSFSQRNDRILAAPGRDIISTVPDYLLGRDGVINDFSSASGTSMAAPYVAGASVLVREAMQMVGIDHIDLDSINSHLRQTAQTVYDTITGHNYLKLDLDQAIDQLLPDDNVSDSLGKGMNFDLQASSLTSWLNTLADRDVYSFRAAESGQVAFHTHSEWIDSLNLEVRSSTGQLLSSNLTSNSPLNLVAGEQYQLVVSASHEIGPYDLTWDFQSQHAEIVDLNPAVELGRHRYLESQPAAGAHLRYQADQDGVFTVQWTDPQAPAGNLSILNSTNQQFSDSIWSDNTLRLDVSVHAGEWLDIQLPGESTHVGNLVVANLLNRQAGELHVIGTVDRDIMKIDLSHGIEFQIGQIEYAFSTNEITQLHIDGQGNNDAIEIMGSSFSDKVELRPNGSSLDNAQLSLQIDSTEQVTYHSGGGPDRVYLYDSDNDDTLTSRPGFAHLVGVGYEFEVDGTNRIFVHATGAGEDTAYLYDSSGQDRLSMRPQFTSLTGDDFFNYVRGFERVYAYANEGGVDSALLYDSGGDDRFSTNGASASLTGPGFSSFTRGFDIVKAISESGGMDRATLYGKSGQVQWTTGSDFMAFQDSDWGREARGFTSTEVFEDGKLVALQRESLDVNTNQEATRLDNHSDSIASKPDKSFARTDLQVVPLYQNLPPNVASDPMAEKFQAVELVVPEFGPMVASTVGASTVGAISSDATLPEAEPRELMEVISTNSIDSDSSNVHLTTSDVLSLEDWGLARATWKSEAASELISPDHDRKILDTIFTEHGTDWSP
;
A
#
# COMPACT_ATOMS: atom_id res chain seq x y z
N MET A 1 -45.11 12.89 -10.47
CA MET A 1 -46.45 13.22 -11.05
C MET A 1 -46.46 12.81 -12.53
N LYS A 2 -47.59 12.79 -13.24
CA LYS A 2 -47.71 12.18 -14.60
C LYS A 2 -47.09 13.01 -15.72
N PHE A 3 -46.47 12.35 -16.72
CA PHE A 3 -46.85 12.50 -18.14
C PHE A 3 -46.51 11.25 -18.97
N ARG A 4 -47.22 11.00 -20.08
CA ARG A 4 -47.13 9.77 -20.92
C ARG A 4 -47.82 9.98 -22.29
N GLN A 5 -47.20 9.64 -23.43
CA GLN A 5 -47.77 9.20 -24.75
C GLN A 5 -46.66 9.15 -25.84
N LEU A 6 -46.43 8.04 -26.58
CA LEU A 6 -47.04 7.58 -27.87
C LEU A 6 -46.74 8.51 -29.08
N ILE A 7 -46.44 8.09 -30.33
CA ILE A 7 -46.82 6.94 -31.21
C ILE A 7 -45.61 6.59 -32.14
N LYS A 8 -45.22 5.38 -32.61
CA LYS A 8 -45.71 3.97 -32.69
C LYS A 8 -46.57 3.49 -33.90
N CYS A 9 -45.96 3.03 -35.03
CA CYS A 9 -46.46 1.90 -35.89
C CYS A 9 -45.54 1.49 -37.09
N LEU A 10 -45.69 0.24 -37.58
CA LEU A 10 -44.99 -0.48 -38.68
C LEU A 10 -45.86 -0.51 -39.98
N PRO A 11 -45.60 -1.25 -41.11
CA PRO A 11 -44.50 -2.20 -41.49
C PRO A 11 -43.97 -2.10 -42.96
N GLY A 12 -43.02 -2.97 -43.39
CA GLY A 12 -42.74 -3.23 -44.83
C GLY A 12 -41.41 -3.92 -45.22
N SER A 13 -41.42 -5.24 -45.47
CA SER A 13 -40.24 -6.09 -45.76
C SER A 13 -39.61 -5.99 -47.17
N LYS A 14 -38.26 -6.09 -47.30
CA LYS A 14 -37.50 -7.20 -47.98
C LYS A 14 -35.99 -6.93 -48.21
N VAL A 15 -35.12 -7.86 -47.74
CA VAL A 15 -33.95 -8.55 -48.40
C VAL A 15 -33.12 -7.73 -49.43
N GLN A 16 -31.77 -7.56 -49.35
CA GLN A 16 -30.69 -8.58 -49.19
C GLN A 16 -29.32 -8.01 -48.70
N HIS A 17 -28.35 -8.89 -48.39
CA HIS A 17 -26.98 -8.66 -47.84
C HIS A 17 -26.11 -7.49 -48.38
N GLN A 18 -25.34 -6.85 -47.49
CA GLN A 18 -23.86 -6.99 -47.41
C GLN A 18 -23.29 -6.53 -46.04
N ARG A 19 -21.97 -6.43 -45.85
CA ARG A 19 -21.26 -6.27 -44.55
C ARG A 19 -20.92 -4.80 -44.19
N ASP A 20 -20.31 -4.65 -42.99
CA ASP A 20 -19.33 -3.63 -42.55
C ASP A 20 -19.81 -2.40 -41.70
N PHE A 21 -19.32 -2.35 -40.45
CA PHE A 21 -19.23 -1.22 -39.48
C PHE A 21 -20.55 -0.49 -39.06
N PRO A 22 -20.53 0.59 -38.22
CA PRO A 22 -20.63 0.42 -36.75
C PRO A 22 -21.68 1.33 -36.07
N ILE A 23 -22.20 0.95 -34.88
CA ILE A 23 -22.99 1.86 -34.01
C ILE A 23 -22.77 1.55 -32.52
N LEU A 24 -22.03 2.40 -31.81
CA LEU A 24 -22.21 2.63 -30.36
C LEU A 24 -21.87 4.08 -29.91
N GLU A 25 -21.91 5.05 -30.84
CA GLU A 25 -22.11 6.45 -30.45
C GLU A 25 -23.47 6.58 -29.75
N ILE A 26 -23.49 6.92 -28.45
CA ILE A 26 -24.55 7.75 -27.80
C ILE A 26 -24.29 8.06 -26.31
N CYS A 27 -23.56 7.22 -25.57
CA CYS A 27 -23.51 7.32 -24.10
C CYS A 27 -22.71 8.51 -23.54
N GLU A 28 -21.60 8.93 -24.17
CA GLU A 28 -20.68 9.92 -23.59
C GLU A 28 -21.25 11.34 -23.39
N ARG A 29 -22.37 11.69 -24.04
CA ARG A 29 -22.93 13.07 -24.02
C ARG A 29 -23.63 13.47 -22.69
N ARG A 30 -23.21 12.93 -21.55
CA ARG A 30 -23.80 13.26 -20.23
C ARG A 30 -22.84 13.50 -19.05
N LEU A 31 -21.59 13.04 -19.08
CA LEU A 31 -20.63 13.32 -18.00
C LEU A 31 -19.99 14.72 -18.10
N VAL A 32 -19.88 15.28 -19.30
CA VAL A 32 -19.24 16.58 -19.57
C VAL A 32 -20.14 17.80 -19.24
N LEU A 33 -21.13 17.67 -18.34
CA LEU A 33 -22.05 18.78 -18.01
C LEU A 33 -22.33 18.98 -16.51
N SER A 34 -21.79 18.15 -15.61
CA SER A 34 -21.91 18.31 -14.15
C SER A 34 -20.73 19.04 -13.51
N ALA A 35 -19.52 18.93 -14.06
CA ALA A 35 -18.32 19.55 -13.51
C ALA A 35 -18.23 21.09 -13.71
N GLN A 36 -18.94 21.65 -14.69
CA GLN A 36 -18.75 23.04 -15.14
C GLN A 36 -19.44 24.11 -14.26
N LEU A 37 -20.01 23.75 -13.10
CA LEU A 37 -20.92 24.62 -12.33
C LEU A 37 -20.50 24.88 -10.86
N LEU A 38 -19.29 24.46 -10.47
CA LEU A 38 -18.81 24.54 -9.09
C LEU A 38 -17.57 25.46 -8.89
N PHE A 39 -16.95 25.96 -9.97
CA PHE A 39 -15.73 26.79 -9.92
C PHE A 39 -15.94 28.30 -10.11
N ASP A 40 -17.11 28.76 -10.55
CA ASP A 40 -17.34 30.17 -10.93
C ASP A 40 -17.56 31.14 -9.74
N THR A 41 -17.60 30.65 -8.48
CA THR A 41 -17.87 31.50 -7.30
C THR A 41 -17.09 31.11 -6.04
N ILE A 42 -15.84 31.58 -5.92
CA ILE A 42 -15.24 32.24 -4.73
C ILE A 42 -13.83 32.72 -5.12
N PRO A 43 -13.61 34.04 -5.22
CA PRO A 43 -12.33 34.60 -4.78
C PRO A 43 -12.46 36.00 -4.13
N THR A 44 -13.32 36.16 -3.11
CA THR A 44 -13.33 37.37 -2.26
C THR A 44 -13.82 37.10 -0.82
N LEU A 45 -12.93 36.75 0.12
CA LEU A 45 -13.02 37.24 1.52
C LEU A 45 -11.79 37.03 2.44
N GLU A 46 -10.56 36.89 1.92
CA GLU A 46 -9.38 36.84 2.80
C GLU A 46 -8.97 38.22 3.32
N GLN A 47 -9.40 38.56 4.55
CA GLN A 47 -8.64 39.38 5.50
C GLN A 47 -9.31 39.49 6.89
N HIS A 48 -8.53 39.21 7.95
CA HIS A 48 -8.85 39.43 9.39
C HIS A 48 -10.05 38.61 9.93
N LEU A 49 -9.88 37.56 10.77
CA LEU A 49 -9.28 37.61 12.11
C LEU A 49 -9.11 36.21 12.76
N GLU A 50 -8.06 36.09 13.58
CA GLU A 50 -7.82 35.22 14.76
C GLU A 50 -8.35 33.76 14.85
N ILE A 51 -7.42 32.86 15.18
CA ILE A 51 -7.64 31.42 15.41
C ILE A 51 -8.39 31.18 16.72
N GLN A 52 -9.48 30.40 16.66
CA GLN A 52 -9.88 29.50 17.75
C GLN A 52 -10.20 28.11 17.20
N SER A 53 -9.67 27.08 17.87
CA SER A 53 -9.79 25.69 17.46
C SER A 53 -11.22 25.16 17.62
N LEU A 54 -11.94 25.08 16.51
CA LEU A 54 -13.15 24.26 16.36
C LEU A 54 -12.85 23.20 15.32
N ALA A 55 -12.87 21.93 15.73
CA ALA A 55 -12.68 20.81 14.83
C ALA A 55 -13.91 20.68 13.91
N CYS A 56 -13.76 21.13 12.66
CA CYS A 56 -14.62 20.72 11.57
C CYS A 56 -13.95 19.53 10.88
N THR A 57 -14.55 18.35 11.04
CA THR A 57 -14.27 17.19 10.17
C THR A 57 -14.71 17.54 8.76
N SER A 58 -13.77 17.87 7.88
CA SER A 58 -13.98 17.81 6.45
C SER A 58 -13.96 16.35 6.03
N GLU A 59 -15.14 15.71 6.05
CA GLU A 59 -15.35 14.50 5.26
C GLU A 59 -15.09 14.86 3.80
N GLU A 60 -14.06 14.24 3.20
CA GLU A 60 -13.78 14.36 1.77
C GLU A 60 -15.05 14.01 0.97
N PRO A 61 -15.42 14.79 -0.06
CA PRO A 61 -16.57 14.45 -0.90
C PRO A 61 -16.24 13.17 -1.68
N SER A 62 -16.76 12.05 -1.17
CA SER A 62 -16.43 10.71 -1.62
C SER A 62 -16.48 10.59 -3.13
N ILE A 63 -15.39 10.13 -3.75
CA ILE A 63 -15.39 9.74 -5.16
C ILE A 63 -16.45 8.64 -5.29
N LEU A 64 -17.48 8.88 -6.11
CA LEU A 64 -18.58 7.96 -6.31
C LEU A 64 -18.08 6.74 -7.11
N ILE A 65 -17.61 5.73 -6.38
CA ILE A 65 -17.46 4.33 -6.79
C ILE A 65 -18.59 3.55 -6.08
N PRO A 66 -19.84 3.55 -6.60
CA PRO A 66 -20.98 3.17 -5.77
C PRO A 66 -21.16 1.64 -5.70
N GLU A 67 -21.15 0.96 -6.85
CA GLU A 67 -21.89 -0.29 -7.02
C GLU A 67 -21.28 -1.49 -6.25
N VAL A 68 -19.95 -1.60 -6.14
CA VAL A 68 -19.28 -2.66 -5.33
C VAL A 68 -19.26 -2.31 -3.84
N VAL A 69 -19.04 -1.05 -3.50
CA VAL A 69 -19.06 -0.56 -2.11
C VAL A 69 -20.46 -0.72 -1.51
N GLU A 70 -21.52 -0.34 -2.24
CA GLU A 70 -22.92 -0.56 -1.87
C GLU A 70 -23.26 -2.05 -1.77
N ALA A 71 -22.70 -2.92 -2.65
CA ALA A 71 -22.89 -4.36 -2.55
C ALA A 71 -22.32 -4.92 -1.22
N HIS A 72 -21.07 -4.60 -0.89
CA HIS A 72 -20.44 -5.02 0.37
C HIS A 72 -21.16 -4.47 1.61
N GLN A 73 -21.45 -3.16 1.64
CA GLN A 73 -22.21 -2.52 2.72
C GLN A 73 -23.60 -3.13 2.90
N SER A 74 -24.28 -3.55 1.82
CA SER A 74 -25.62 -4.15 1.90
C SER A 74 -25.65 -5.52 2.58
N THR A 75 -24.49 -6.18 2.70
CA THR A 75 -24.31 -7.50 3.35
C THR A 75 -23.43 -7.45 4.60
N GLY A 76 -22.83 -6.30 4.94
CA GLY A 76 -21.92 -6.17 6.08
C GLY A 76 -20.54 -6.81 5.86
N TRP A 77 -20.13 -7.07 4.61
CA TRP A 77 -18.80 -7.59 4.30
C TRP A 77 -17.68 -6.61 4.69
N ASP A 78 -17.94 -5.32 4.56
CA ASP A 78 -17.01 -4.24 4.92
C ASP A 78 -16.78 -4.18 6.43
N VAL A 79 -17.83 -4.35 7.23
CA VAL A 79 -17.75 -4.46 8.69
C VAL A 79 -17.07 -5.77 9.09
N MET A 80 -17.42 -6.88 8.44
CA MET A 80 -16.79 -8.19 8.65
C MET A 80 -15.27 -8.13 8.42
N GLN A 81 -14.81 -7.54 7.31
CA GLN A 81 -13.38 -7.36 7.04
C GLN A 81 -12.69 -6.50 8.10
N GLN A 82 -13.25 -5.33 8.44
CA GLN A 82 -12.68 -4.42 9.45
C GLN A 82 -12.58 -5.05 10.84
N ARG A 83 -13.45 -6.00 11.17
CA ARG A 83 -13.46 -6.69 12.47
C ARG A 83 -12.58 -7.94 12.49
N PHE A 84 -12.57 -8.73 11.42
CA PHE A 84 -12.12 -10.13 11.46
C PHE A 84 -11.04 -10.47 10.44
N GLY A 85 -10.88 -9.71 9.35
CA GLY A 85 -9.82 -9.91 8.35
C GLY A 85 -9.86 -11.24 7.59
N LEU A 86 -10.99 -11.95 7.56
CA LEU A 86 -11.09 -13.26 6.89
C LEU A 86 -11.12 -13.09 5.37
N THR A 87 -10.25 -13.82 4.65
CA THR A 87 -10.06 -13.64 3.20
C THR A 87 -10.34 -14.88 2.36
N GLY A 88 -10.68 -16.02 2.97
CA GLY A 88 -10.86 -17.30 2.29
C GLY A 88 -9.57 -18.10 2.12
N LYS A 89 -8.52 -17.73 2.88
CA LYS A 89 -7.22 -18.41 2.95
C LYS A 89 -7.42 -19.92 3.18
N GLY A 90 -6.59 -20.76 2.56
CA GLY A 90 -6.63 -22.21 2.78
C GLY A 90 -7.72 -22.98 2.01
N GLN A 91 -8.38 -22.39 1.02
CA GLN A 91 -9.53 -22.99 0.31
C GLN A 91 -9.53 -22.71 -1.20
N THR A 92 -10.30 -23.49 -1.96
CA THR A 92 -10.46 -23.32 -3.42
C THR A 92 -11.94 -23.35 -3.85
N VAL A 93 -12.33 -22.45 -4.75
CA VAL A 93 -13.66 -22.43 -5.41
C VAL A 93 -13.55 -22.83 -6.87
N ALA A 94 -14.32 -23.83 -7.28
CA ALA A 94 -14.44 -24.20 -8.69
C ALA A 94 -15.57 -23.40 -9.38
N VAL A 95 -15.21 -22.70 -10.47
CA VAL A 95 -16.12 -21.92 -11.31
C VAL A 95 -16.46 -22.73 -12.55
N ILE A 96 -17.70 -23.22 -12.63
CA ILE A 96 -18.21 -23.97 -13.80
C ILE A 96 -19.04 -23.02 -14.66
N ASP A 97 -18.37 -22.37 -15.63
CA ASP A 97 -18.94 -21.26 -16.42
C ASP A 97 -18.25 -21.14 -17.82
N SER A 98 -18.12 -19.95 -18.41
CA SER A 98 -17.51 -19.74 -19.74
C SER A 98 -15.97 -19.83 -19.78
N GLY A 99 -15.32 -20.01 -18.62
CA GLY A 99 -13.86 -20.01 -18.44
C GLY A 99 -13.44 -18.94 -17.42
N ILE A 100 -12.14 -18.72 -17.26
CA ILE A 100 -11.60 -17.54 -16.55
C ILE A 100 -10.45 -16.94 -17.38
N ALA A 101 -10.44 -15.62 -17.61
CA ALA A 101 -9.24 -14.90 -18.05
C ALA A 101 -8.26 -14.80 -16.86
N PHE A 102 -7.54 -15.89 -16.64
CA PHE A 102 -6.71 -16.13 -15.44
C PHE A 102 -5.43 -15.28 -15.38
N ASP A 103 -5.07 -14.63 -16.48
CA ASP A 103 -3.98 -13.66 -16.59
C ASP A 103 -4.39 -12.23 -16.17
N HIS A 104 -5.68 -12.02 -15.84
CA HIS A 104 -6.16 -10.76 -15.29
C HIS A 104 -5.46 -10.41 -13.97
N VAL A 105 -5.08 -9.14 -13.78
CA VAL A 105 -4.24 -8.69 -12.65
C VAL A 105 -4.86 -9.06 -11.29
N ALA A 106 -6.15 -8.76 -11.12
CA ALA A 106 -6.92 -9.06 -9.92
C ALA A 106 -7.29 -10.55 -9.75
N LEU A 107 -6.93 -11.42 -10.70
CA LEU A 107 -7.13 -12.88 -10.63
C LEU A 107 -5.79 -13.65 -10.57
N GLY A 108 -4.69 -12.95 -10.24
CA GLY A 108 -3.39 -13.54 -9.95
C GLY A 108 -2.50 -13.86 -11.16
N GLN A 109 -2.77 -13.30 -12.33
CA GLN A 109 -1.82 -13.21 -13.46
C GLN A 109 -1.25 -14.55 -14.00
N GLY A 110 -2.01 -15.64 -13.90
CA GLY A 110 -1.62 -16.91 -14.52
C GLY A 110 -2.44 -18.13 -14.09
N PHE A 111 -2.00 -19.30 -14.55
CA PHE A 111 -2.73 -20.57 -14.42
C PHE A 111 -1.82 -21.72 -14.01
N GLY A 112 -2.28 -22.53 -13.06
CA GLY A 112 -1.57 -23.67 -12.50
C GLY A 112 -1.07 -23.43 -11.07
N PRO A 113 -0.42 -24.43 -10.43
CA PRO A 113 -0.18 -24.47 -8.97
C PRO A 113 0.80 -23.44 -8.37
N ALA A 114 1.13 -22.38 -9.09
CA ALA A 114 1.91 -21.24 -8.60
C ALA A 114 1.16 -19.90 -8.78
N TYR A 115 -0.13 -19.97 -9.13
CA TYR A 115 -1.00 -18.86 -9.43
C TYR A 115 -2.36 -19.08 -8.77
N ARG A 116 -3.08 -17.98 -8.56
CA ARG A 116 -4.41 -17.97 -7.93
C ARG A 116 -5.44 -18.83 -8.65
N VAL A 117 -5.36 -18.96 -9.98
CA VAL A 117 -6.15 -19.95 -10.73
C VAL A 117 -5.37 -21.26 -10.81
N VAL A 118 -5.40 -22.03 -9.71
CA VAL A 118 -4.53 -23.19 -9.45
C VAL A 118 -4.66 -24.34 -10.46
N GLY A 119 -5.77 -24.41 -11.20
CA GLY A 119 -5.97 -25.38 -12.28
C GLY A 119 -7.35 -25.33 -12.91
N GLY A 120 -7.65 -26.32 -13.78
CA GLY A 120 -8.92 -26.34 -14.51
C GLY A 120 -8.91 -27.21 -15.78
N TRP A 121 -10.02 -27.17 -16.52
CA TRP A 121 -10.24 -27.95 -17.75
C TRP A 121 -11.36 -27.36 -18.63
N ASP A 122 -11.23 -27.44 -19.96
CA ASP A 122 -12.29 -27.09 -20.91
C ASP A 122 -13.02 -28.35 -21.39
N PHE A 123 -14.32 -28.44 -21.09
CA PHE A 123 -15.19 -29.55 -21.49
C PHE A 123 -15.89 -29.30 -22.83
N ALA A 124 -16.05 -28.04 -23.25
CA ALA A 124 -16.64 -27.67 -24.54
C ALA A 124 -15.69 -28.00 -25.70
N GLU A 125 -14.40 -27.70 -25.56
CA GLU A 125 -13.36 -27.96 -26.57
C GLU A 125 -12.53 -29.23 -26.26
N ASN A 126 -12.60 -29.75 -25.01
CA ASN A 126 -11.91 -30.95 -24.51
C ASN A 126 -10.36 -30.77 -24.49
N ASP A 127 -9.88 -29.72 -23.82
CA ASP A 127 -8.45 -29.55 -23.52
C ASP A 127 -8.16 -28.86 -22.17
N ALA A 128 -6.89 -28.55 -21.92
CA ALA A 128 -6.40 -27.99 -20.66
C ALA A 128 -6.34 -26.44 -20.63
N ARG A 129 -7.08 -25.74 -21.51
CA ARG A 129 -7.13 -24.27 -21.62
C ARG A 129 -8.54 -23.75 -21.27
N PRO A 130 -8.97 -23.75 -20.00
CA PRO A 130 -10.27 -23.21 -19.55
C PRO A 130 -10.32 -21.67 -19.55
N TYR A 131 -9.64 -21.03 -20.50
CA TYR A 131 -9.57 -19.59 -20.61
C TYR A 131 -10.89 -19.05 -21.18
N ASP A 132 -11.32 -17.88 -20.72
CA ASP A 132 -12.56 -17.22 -21.16
C ASP A 132 -12.28 -16.36 -22.42
N ASP A 133 -11.87 -16.95 -23.56
CA ASP A 133 -11.51 -16.23 -24.82
C ASP A 133 -12.63 -16.19 -25.87
N ALA A 134 -13.76 -16.80 -25.58
CA ALA A 134 -14.90 -16.91 -26.48
C ALA A 134 -15.47 -15.53 -26.89
N PRO A 135 -15.92 -15.33 -28.14
CA PRO A 135 -16.67 -14.13 -28.55
C PRO A 135 -18.01 -13.91 -27.81
N ALA A 136 -18.45 -14.91 -27.03
CA ALA A 136 -19.58 -14.83 -26.10
C ALA A 136 -19.16 -15.04 -24.62
N GLY A 137 -17.87 -15.25 -24.36
CA GLY A 137 -17.26 -15.32 -23.04
C GLY A 137 -16.99 -13.93 -22.45
N PHE A 138 -16.87 -13.90 -21.12
CA PHE A 138 -16.57 -12.82 -20.18
C PHE A 138 -17.24 -13.14 -18.83
N HIS A 139 -18.30 -13.95 -18.88
CA HIS A 139 -19.23 -14.20 -17.79
C HIS A 139 -18.57 -15.02 -16.68
N GLY A 140 -17.78 -16.04 -17.02
CA GLY A 140 -17.00 -16.82 -16.05
C GLY A 140 -15.90 -16.00 -15.38
N THR A 141 -15.25 -15.08 -16.11
CA THR A 141 -14.30 -14.11 -15.53
C THR A 141 -15.00 -13.15 -14.56
N HIS A 142 -16.18 -12.62 -14.93
CA HIS A 142 -16.98 -11.74 -14.05
C HIS A 142 -17.48 -12.46 -12.79
N VAL A 143 -17.81 -13.75 -12.93
CA VAL A 143 -18.15 -14.64 -11.82
C VAL A 143 -16.95 -14.89 -10.91
N ALA A 144 -15.75 -15.09 -11.47
CA ALA A 144 -14.51 -15.30 -10.71
C ALA A 144 -14.09 -14.06 -9.90
N GLY A 145 -14.19 -12.86 -10.47
CA GLY A 145 -13.87 -11.62 -9.76
C GLY A 145 -14.75 -11.36 -8.54
N ILE A 146 -16.05 -11.65 -8.62
CA ILE A 146 -16.97 -11.54 -7.47
C ILE A 146 -16.58 -12.52 -6.34
N ILE A 147 -16.01 -13.69 -6.68
CA ILE A 147 -15.54 -14.65 -5.67
C ILE A 147 -14.25 -14.13 -5.01
N GLY A 148 -13.22 -13.80 -5.79
CA GLY A 148 -11.86 -13.62 -5.25
C GLY A 148 -10.96 -12.65 -6.03
N SER A 149 -11.53 -11.56 -6.56
CA SER A 149 -10.73 -10.42 -7.04
C SER A 149 -9.83 -9.85 -5.94
N SER A 150 -8.54 -9.70 -6.21
CA SER A 150 -7.57 -9.07 -5.31
C SER A 150 -7.42 -7.56 -5.53
N ASP A 151 -8.27 -6.92 -6.34
CA ASP A 151 -8.27 -5.46 -6.52
C ASP A 151 -8.81 -4.74 -5.28
N SER A 152 -8.20 -3.61 -4.90
CA SER A 152 -8.57 -2.89 -3.68
C SER A 152 -9.83 -2.04 -3.81
N LEU A 153 -10.28 -1.72 -5.04
CA LEU A 153 -11.51 -0.98 -5.32
C LEU A 153 -12.68 -1.91 -5.69
N HIS A 154 -12.38 -3.07 -6.26
CA HIS A 154 -13.34 -4.06 -6.75
C HIS A 154 -13.01 -5.46 -6.18
N SER A 155 -12.80 -5.52 -4.87
CA SER A 155 -12.41 -6.75 -4.16
C SER A 155 -13.49 -7.83 -4.25
N GLY A 156 -13.06 -9.09 -4.34
CA GLY A 156 -13.94 -10.24 -4.26
C GLY A 156 -14.43 -10.46 -2.83
N VAL A 157 -15.45 -11.30 -2.66
CA VAL A 157 -15.95 -11.61 -1.31
C VAL A 157 -14.90 -12.37 -0.48
N ALA A 158 -14.04 -13.17 -1.12
CA ALA A 158 -12.95 -13.92 -0.49
C ALA A 158 -11.63 -13.65 -1.26
N PRO A 159 -10.93 -12.53 -0.98
CA PRO A 159 -9.81 -12.07 -1.79
C PRO A 159 -8.53 -12.94 -1.73
N ASP A 160 -8.47 -13.98 -0.90
CA ASP A 160 -7.39 -14.99 -0.87
C ASP A 160 -7.82 -16.43 -1.17
N VAL A 161 -9.07 -16.67 -1.57
CA VAL A 161 -9.48 -18.01 -2.00
C VAL A 161 -8.92 -18.37 -3.37
N ASP A 162 -8.38 -19.58 -3.52
CA ASP A 162 -7.95 -20.11 -4.82
C ASP A 162 -9.14 -20.35 -5.76
N LEU A 163 -8.87 -20.34 -7.06
CA LEU A 163 -9.87 -20.51 -8.11
C LEU A 163 -9.52 -21.68 -9.03
N VAL A 164 -10.55 -22.41 -9.46
CA VAL A 164 -10.44 -23.48 -10.47
C VAL A 164 -11.39 -23.20 -11.62
N ALA A 165 -10.85 -23.13 -12.84
CA ALA A 165 -11.58 -22.76 -14.04
C ALA A 165 -12.12 -23.99 -14.80
N LEU A 166 -13.43 -24.15 -14.89
CA LEU A 166 -14.06 -25.28 -15.59
C LEU A 166 -14.99 -24.76 -16.69
N ARG A 167 -14.46 -24.69 -17.93
CA ARG A 167 -15.18 -24.11 -19.07
C ARG A 167 -16.20 -25.12 -19.63
N VAL A 168 -17.47 -24.75 -19.61
CA VAL A 168 -18.62 -25.59 -20.05
C VAL A 168 -19.52 -24.89 -21.09
N PHE A 169 -19.03 -23.80 -21.69
CA PHE A 169 -19.66 -23.13 -22.83
C PHE A 169 -18.70 -23.05 -24.01
N ASP A 170 -19.21 -23.27 -25.22
CA ASP A 170 -18.47 -23.09 -26.46
C ASP A 170 -18.34 -21.61 -26.87
N ASP A 171 -17.53 -21.35 -27.90
CA ASP A 171 -17.32 -20.02 -28.50
C ASP A 171 -18.61 -19.28 -28.94
N ALA A 172 -19.72 -20.00 -29.10
CA ALA A 172 -21.02 -19.46 -29.47
C ALA A 172 -21.96 -19.25 -28.26
N GLY A 173 -21.47 -19.48 -27.03
CA GLY A 173 -22.26 -19.40 -25.79
C GLY A 173 -23.24 -20.57 -25.63
N SER A 174 -23.05 -21.70 -26.30
CA SER A 174 -23.81 -22.92 -26.03
C SER A 174 -23.15 -23.76 -24.96
N GLY A 175 -23.91 -24.13 -23.93
CA GLY A 175 -23.52 -25.10 -22.92
C GLY A 175 -24.33 -26.40 -23.02
N SER A 176 -23.73 -27.52 -22.66
CA SER A 176 -24.38 -28.83 -22.56
C SER A 176 -24.47 -29.27 -21.10
N MET A 177 -25.60 -29.87 -20.70
CA MET A 177 -25.71 -30.49 -19.37
C MET A 177 -24.68 -31.60 -19.17
N SER A 178 -24.27 -32.30 -20.23
CA SER A 178 -23.19 -33.32 -20.13
C SER A 178 -21.84 -32.71 -19.73
N TRP A 179 -21.52 -31.49 -20.17
CA TRP A 179 -20.28 -30.83 -19.80
C TRP A 179 -20.31 -30.35 -18.34
N VAL A 180 -21.48 -29.99 -17.82
CA VAL A 180 -21.68 -29.73 -16.38
C VAL A 180 -21.58 -31.02 -15.56
N GLU A 181 -22.10 -32.14 -16.08
CA GLU A 181 -21.99 -33.49 -15.49
C GLU A 181 -20.52 -33.94 -15.40
N ASP A 182 -19.79 -33.83 -16.51
CA ASP A 182 -18.35 -34.10 -16.58
C ASP A 182 -17.54 -33.17 -15.67
N ALA A 183 -17.88 -31.88 -15.57
CA ALA A 183 -17.21 -30.90 -14.71
C ALA A 183 -17.46 -31.14 -13.21
N LEU A 184 -18.68 -31.48 -12.80
CA LEU A 184 -18.98 -31.87 -11.41
C LEU A 184 -18.25 -33.18 -11.04
N SER A 185 -18.19 -34.14 -11.97
CA SER A 185 -17.38 -35.35 -11.80
C SER A 185 -15.89 -35.03 -11.72
N TRP A 186 -15.39 -34.07 -12.50
CA TRP A 186 -14.01 -33.59 -12.42
C TRP A 186 -13.71 -33.01 -11.03
N VAL A 187 -14.60 -32.21 -10.45
CA VAL A 187 -14.42 -31.65 -9.10
C VAL A 187 -14.28 -32.77 -8.07
N HIS A 188 -15.17 -33.78 -8.08
CA HIS A 188 -15.05 -34.94 -7.20
C HIS A 188 -13.68 -35.63 -7.30
N ASN A 189 -13.12 -35.75 -8.50
CA ASN A 189 -11.85 -36.43 -8.73
C ASN A 189 -10.61 -35.58 -8.40
N HIS A 190 -10.73 -34.24 -8.35
CA HIS A 190 -9.59 -33.31 -8.19
C HIS A 190 -9.64 -32.44 -6.93
N ARG A 191 -10.70 -32.53 -6.11
CA ARG A 191 -10.89 -31.75 -4.87
C ARG A 191 -9.69 -31.75 -3.90
N ASP A 192 -8.92 -32.84 -3.86
CA ASP A 192 -7.76 -33.04 -2.96
C ASP A 192 -6.42 -32.97 -3.73
N SER A 193 -6.36 -32.33 -4.90
CA SER A 193 -5.19 -32.38 -5.82
C SER A 193 -4.40 -31.07 -5.97
N PHE A 194 -4.85 -30.00 -5.32
CA PHE A 194 -4.16 -28.71 -5.23
C PHE A 194 -3.54 -28.53 -3.83
N GLU A 195 -2.90 -27.39 -3.57
CA GLU A 195 -2.38 -27.07 -2.23
C GLU A 195 -3.52 -26.89 -1.22
N ASN A 196 -4.57 -26.19 -1.63
CA ASN A 196 -5.82 -26.03 -0.91
C ASN A 196 -6.92 -26.94 -1.50
N PRO A 197 -7.89 -27.42 -0.69
CA PRO A 197 -8.95 -28.29 -1.18
C PRO A 197 -10.08 -27.48 -1.87
N ILE A 198 -10.73 -28.09 -2.87
CA ILE A 198 -11.97 -27.52 -3.44
C ILE A 198 -13.10 -27.69 -2.43
N THR A 199 -13.53 -26.59 -1.80
CA THR A 199 -14.58 -26.59 -0.75
C THR A 199 -15.93 -26.12 -1.25
N THR A 200 -15.96 -25.38 -2.37
CA THR A 200 -17.18 -24.79 -2.96
C THR A 200 -17.15 -24.86 -4.50
N VAL A 201 -18.33 -25.00 -5.10
CA VAL A 201 -18.57 -24.91 -6.55
C VAL A 201 -19.59 -23.81 -6.84
N ASN A 202 -19.29 -22.92 -7.77
CA ASN A 202 -20.26 -21.94 -8.27
C ASN A 202 -20.83 -22.34 -9.65
N LEU A 203 -22.16 -22.39 -9.74
CA LEU A 203 -22.95 -22.65 -10.94
C LEU A 203 -23.79 -21.42 -11.32
N SER A 204 -23.17 -20.42 -11.96
CA SER A 204 -23.84 -19.20 -12.43
C SER A 204 -24.71 -19.40 -13.69
N LEU A 205 -25.06 -20.65 -13.97
CA LEU A 205 -25.81 -21.15 -15.12
C LEU A 205 -27.20 -21.69 -14.73
N GLY A 206 -28.06 -21.93 -15.72
CA GLY A 206 -29.39 -22.48 -15.47
C GLY A 206 -30.23 -22.77 -16.72
N SER A 207 -31.26 -23.58 -16.54
CA SER A 207 -32.22 -24.00 -17.56
C SER A 207 -33.53 -23.21 -17.54
N LYS A 208 -34.42 -23.46 -18.51
CA LYS A 208 -35.77 -22.85 -18.58
C LYS A 208 -36.79 -23.60 -17.71
N TRP A 209 -36.41 -23.80 -16.45
CA TRP A 209 -37.21 -24.41 -15.38
C TRP A 209 -37.62 -23.35 -14.34
N ASN A 210 -38.78 -23.55 -13.72
CA ASN A 210 -39.31 -22.68 -12.66
C ASN A 210 -40.32 -23.50 -11.84
N ALA A 211 -39.80 -24.34 -10.95
CA ALA A 211 -40.59 -25.08 -9.97
C ALA A 211 -39.77 -25.35 -8.70
N ASP A 212 -40.43 -25.74 -7.62
CA ASP A 212 -39.78 -26.03 -6.34
C ASP A 212 -39.12 -27.43 -6.31
N ASN A 213 -39.42 -28.27 -7.31
CA ASN A 213 -38.91 -29.62 -7.46
C ASN A 213 -37.95 -29.76 -8.65
N VAL A 214 -37.05 -30.74 -8.55
CA VAL A 214 -36.17 -31.20 -9.62
C VAL A 214 -36.99 -31.68 -10.83
N PRO A 215 -36.63 -31.32 -12.08
CA PRO A 215 -37.32 -31.80 -13.26
C PRO A 215 -37.04 -33.29 -13.53
N SER A 216 -38.01 -34.00 -14.11
CA SER A 216 -37.90 -35.44 -14.39
C SER A 216 -36.94 -35.82 -15.55
N TRP A 217 -36.10 -34.89 -15.97
CA TRP A 217 -35.04 -35.03 -16.98
C TRP A 217 -33.68 -34.56 -16.47
N ALA A 218 -33.59 -34.16 -15.20
CA ALA A 218 -32.34 -33.86 -14.51
C ALA A 218 -31.36 -35.04 -14.61
N THR A 219 -30.08 -34.74 -14.82
CA THR A 219 -29.00 -35.74 -14.92
C THR A 219 -28.00 -35.61 -13.79
N LEU A 220 -27.61 -34.38 -13.44
CA LEU A 220 -26.59 -34.01 -12.44
C LEU A 220 -26.90 -34.40 -10.98
N GLU A 221 -28.01 -35.09 -10.70
CA GLU A 221 -28.49 -35.33 -9.31
C GLU A 221 -27.64 -36.34 -8.54
N ASP A 222 -26.91 -37.22 -9.23
CA ASP A 222 -25.98 -38.15 -8.58
C ASP A 222 -24.64 -37.47 -8.27
N GLU A 223 -24.16 -36.58 -9.16
CA GLU A 223 -22.94 -35.78 -8.98
C GLU A 223 -23.11 -34.68 -7.94
N LEU A 224 -24.23 -33.95 -7.97
CA LEU A 224 -24.55 -32.93 -6.97
C LEU A 224 -24.69 -33.54 -5.56
N ARG A 225 -25.25 -34.76 -5.46
CA ARG A 225 -25.24 -35.51 -4.20
C ARG A 225 -23.81 -35.93 -3.81
N GLN A 226 -23.00 -36.43 -4.74
CA GLN A 226 -21.63 -36.85 -4.44
C GLN A 226 -20.79 -35.68 -3.89
N LEU A 227 -20.86 -34.49 -4.48
CA LEU A 227 -20.15 -33.32 -3.97
C LEU A 227 -20.63 -32.94 -2.56
N ASN A 228 -21.94 -33.02 -2.28
CA ASN A 228 -22.46 -32.84 -0.92
C ASN A 228 -21.95 -33.92 0.05
N GLU A 229 -21.83 -35.19 -0.38
CA GLU A 229 -21.27 -36.28 0.43
C GLU A 229 -19.75 -36.12 0.63
N ASP A 230 -19.05 -35.43 -0.27
CA ASP A 230 -17.64 -35.00 -0.13
C ASP A 230 -17.47 -33.76 0.78
N GLY A 231 -18.58 -33.13 1.22
CA GLY A 231 -18.58 -31.90 2.02
C GLY A 231 -18.47 -30.60 1.22
N ILE A 232 -18.57 -30.65 -0.11
CA ILE A 232 -18.40 -29.51 -1.03
C ILE A 232 -19.72 -28.77 -1.22
N VAL A 233 -19.72 -27.44 -1.04
CA VAL A 233 -20.92 -26.60 -1.18
C VAL A 233 -21.16 -26.25 -2.63
N VAL A 234 -22.29 -26.66 -3.21
CA VAL A 234 -22.69 -26.22 -4.55
C VAL A 234 -23.64 -25.02 -4.45
N VAL A 235 -23.22 -23.87 -4.97
CA VAL A 235 -24.00 -22.62 -5.03
C VAL A 235 -24.46 -22.39 -6.46
N ALA A 236 -25.72 -22.00 -6.69
CA ALA A 236 -26.25 -21.83 -8.04
C ALA A 236 -27.21 -20.65 -8.21
N SER A 237 -27.21 -20.07 -9.42
CA SER A 237 -28.12 -18.98 -9.79
C SER A 237 -29.59 -19.43 -9.75
N ALA A 238 -30.45 -18.72 -8.99
CA ALA A 238 -31.87 -19.11 -8.86
C ALA A 238 -32.67 -18.99 -10.17
N GLY A 239 -32.22 -18.12 -11.08
CA GLY A 239 -32.79 -17.91 -12.42
C GLY A 239 -33.36 -16.51 -12.65
N ASN A 240 -33.22 -16.00 -13.88
CA ASN A 240 -33.55 -14.61 -14.25
C ASN A 240 -34.92 -14.43 -14.95
N SER A 241 -35.87 -15.37 -14.78
CA SER A 241 -37.12 -15.39 -15.57
C SER A 241 -38.40 -15.03 -14.80
N PHE A 242 -38.32 -14.48 -13.59
CA PHE A 242 -39.51 -14.23 -12.76
C PHE A 242 -40.53 -13.26 -13.36
N GLN A 243 -40.09 -12.21 -14.08
CA GLN A 243 -41.01 -11.33 -14.82
C GLN A 243 -41.86 -12.08 -15.87
N THR A 244 -41.37 -13.21 -16.38
CA THR A 244 -42.03 -14.05 -17.39
C THR A 244 -42.94 -15.10 -16.75
N TYR A 245 -42.49 -15.78 -15.69
CA TYR A 245 -43.27 -16.81 -15.01
C TYR A 245 -44.31 -16.26 -14.04
N GLN A 246 -44.04 -15.11 -13.41
CA GLN A 246 -44.90 -14.39 -12.44
C GLN A 246 -45.41 -15.29 -11.30
N THR A 247 -44.64 -16.34 -10.99
CA THR A 247 -44.94 -17.39 -10.01
C THR A 247 -43.61 -17.88 -9.40
N PRO A 248 -43.58 -18.19 -8.09
CA PRO A 248 -42.41 -18.81 -7.45
C PRO A 248 -41.97 -20.12 -8.12
N GLY A 249 -40.70 -20.47 -7.92
CA GLY A 249 -40.01 -21.63 -8.48
C GLY A 249 -38.54 -21.33 -8.76
N LEU A 250 -37.74 -22.39 -8.93
CA LEU A 250 -36.30 -22.31 -9.19
C LEU A 250 -35.94 -22.88 -10.56
N SER A 251 -34.83 -22.40 -11.14
CA SER A 251 -34.20 -23.04 -12.29
C SER A 251 -33.58 -24.39 -11.88
N TYR A 252 -33.24 -25.24 -12.85
CA TYR A 252 -32.35 -26.38 -12.63
C TYR A 252 -30.97 -26.03 -13.21
N PRO A 253 -29.85 -26.15 -12.46
CA PRO A 253 -29.67 -27.02 -11.27
C PRO A 253 -30.16 -26.48 -9.91
N ALA A 254 -30.42 -25.17 -9.74
CA ALA A 254 -30.74 -24.56 -8.44
C ALA A 254 -31.95 -25.15 -7.66
N SER A 255 -32.86 -25.87 -8.33
CA SER A 255 -33.98 -26.62 -7.74
C SER A 255 -33.59 -27.95 -7.11
N SER A 256 -32.37 -28.46 -7.36
CA SER A 256 -31.80 -29.62 -6.67
C SER A 256 -31.74 -29.38 -5.16
N HIS A 257 -31.85 -30.45 -4.37
CA HIS A 257 -31.76 -30.33 -2.90
C HIS A 257 -30.32 -30.14 -2.42
N TYR A 258 -29.34 -30.64 -3.16
CA TYR A 258 -27.90 -30.57 -2.87
C TYR A 258 -27.24 -29.28 -3.38
N VAL A 259 -28.01 -28.19 -3.45
CA VAL A 259 -27.59 -26.90 -4.01
C VAL A 259 -28.18 -25.76 -3.18
N LEU A 260 -27.38 -24.71 -2.96
CA LEU A 260 -27.80 -23.43 -2.38
C LEU A 260 -28.28 -22.49 -3.51
N PRO A 261 -29.59 -22.22 -3.65
CA PRO A 261 -30.10 -21.36 -4.72
C PRO A 261 -30.01 -19.88 -4.32
N VAL A 262 -29.41 -19.06 -5.18
CA VAL A 262 -29.14 -17.64 -4.87
C VAL A 262 -29.97 -16.69 -5.72
N ALA A 263 -30.69 -15.79 -5.05
CA ALA A 263 -31.48 -14.73 -5.64
C ALA A 263 -30.71 -13.40 -5.69
N SER A 264 -31.04 -12.57 -6.67
CA SER A 264 -30.41 -11.27 -6.88
C SER A 264 -31.13 -10.19 -6.08
N LEU A 265 -30.37 -9.36 -5.38
CA LEU A 265 -30.77 -8.06 -4.88
C LEU A 265 -30.38 -6.96 -5.87
N ASP A 266 -31.19 -5.90 -5.91
CA ASP A 266 -30.81 -4.61 -6.45
C ASP A 266 -30.31 -3.66 -5.36
N ASP A 267 -29.64 -2.61 -5.84
CA ASP A 267 -29.15 -1.37 -5.22
C ASP A 267 -30.07 -0.72 -4.16
N ASN A 268 -31.36 -1.11 -4.06
CA ASN A 268 -32.27 -0.65 -3.01
C ASN A 268 -32.44 -1.70 -1.88
N GLY A 269 -31.57 -2.71 -1.84
CA GLY A 269 -31.69 -3.90 -1.00
C GLY A 269 -32.92 -4.76 -1.29
N GLN A 270 -33.54 -4.62 -2.47
CA GLN A 270 -34.77 -5.32 -2.85
C GLN A 270 -34.49 -6.48 -3.80
N LEU A 271 -35.27 -7.55 -3.75
CA LEU A 271 -35.13 -8.67 -4.69
C LEU A 271 -35.40 -8.24 -6.13
N SER A 272 -34.34 -8.24 -6.97
CA SER A 272 -34.34 -7.73 -8.33
C SER A 272 -35.51 -8.30 -9.13
N SER A 273 -36.13 -7.46 -9.97
CA SER A 273 -37.42 -7.82 -10.60
C SER A 273 -37.38 -9.03 -11.53
N PHE A 274 -36.20 -9.40 -12.06
CA PHE A 274 -35.99 -10.62 -12.86
C PHE A 274 -35.78 -11.89 -12.01
N SER A 275 -35.34 -11.75 -10.75
CA SER A 275 -34.87 -12.87 -9.93
C SER A 275 -36.01 -13.81 -9.55
N GLN A 276 -35.80 -15.10 -9.77
CA GLN A 276 -36.70 -16.15 -9.30
C GLN A 276 -36.77 -16.19 -7.77
N ARG A 277 -37.88 -16.77 -7.29
CA ARG A 277 -38.40 -16.64 -5.92
C ARG A 277 -38.77 -18.03 -5.40
N ASN A 278 -38.27 -18.45 -4.26
CA ASN A 278 -38.64 -19.70 -3.58
C ASN A 278 -38.16 -19.62 -2.12
N ASP A 279 -38.83 -20.27 -1.17
CA ASP A 279 -38.48 -20.19 0.27
C ASP A 279 -37.04 -20.66 0.59
N ARG A 280 -36.44 -21.47 -0.30
CA ARG A 280 -35.04 -21.93 -0.22
C ARG A 280 -33.99 -20.89 -0.64
N ILE A 281 -34.35 -19.77 -1.27
CA ILE A 281 -33.33 -18.79 -1.70
C ILE A 281 -32.64 -18.10 -0.52
N LEU A 282 -31.35 -17.82 -0.68
CA LEU A 282 -30.66 -16.73 -0.01
C LEU A 282 -30.47 -15.61 -1.03
N ALA A 283 -30.60 -14.34 -0.63
CA ALA A 283 -30.46 -13.20 -1.52
C ALA A 283 -29.13 -12.47 -1.28
N ALA A 284 -28.42 -12.13 -2.37
CA ALA A 284 -27.17 -11.38 -2.34
C ALA A 284 -27.14 -10.34 -3.48
N PRO A 285 -26.23 -9.34 -3.44
CA PRO A 285 -26.08 -8.37 -4.52
C PRO A 285 -25.87 -9.07 -5.87
N GLY A 286 -26.69 -8.74 -6.86
CA GLY A 286 -26.61 -9.39 -8.18
C GLY A 286 -27.12 -8.53 -9.32
N ARG A 287 -27.33 -7.24 -9.10
CA ARG A 287 -27.75 -6.29 -10.12
C ARG A 287 -26.69 -5.21 -10.24
N ASP A 288 -26.30 -4.95 -11.48
CA ASP A 288 -25.41 -3.86 -11.88
C ASP A 288 -24.09 -3.88 -11.04
N ILE A 289 -23.56 -5.10 -10.82
CA ILE A 289 -22.35 -5.39 -10.05
C ILE A 289 -21.12 -5.26 -10.95
N ILE A 290 -20.15 -4.44 -10.56
CA ILE A 290 -18.87 -4.32 -11.28
C ILE A 290 -17.95 -5.49 -10.89
N SER A 291 -17.32 -6.14 -11.87
CA SER A 291 -16.26 -7.14 -11.65
C SER A 291 -15.37 -7.33 -12.87
N THR A 292 -14.32 -8.13 -12.72
CA THR A 292 -13.27 -8.41 -13.71
C THR A 292 -13.82 -8.95 -15.03
N VAL A 293 -13.32 -8.48 -16.17
CA VAL A 293 -13.65 -9.01 -17.51
C VAL A 293 -12.38 -9.15 -18.36
N PRO A 294 -12.39 -9.97 -19.43
CA PRO A 294 -11.22 -10.10 -20.31
C PRO A 294 -10.98 -8.83 -21.15
N ASP A 295 -9.71 -8.48 -21.41
CA ASP A 295 -9.27 -7.33 -22.25
C ASP A 295 -10.04 -7.20 -23.58
N TYR A 296 -10.44 -8.33 -24.18
CA TYR A 296 -11.12 -8.30 -25.47
C TYR A 296 -12.56 -7.78 -25.39
N LEU A 297 -13.14 -7.64 -24.19
CA LEU A 297 -14.49 -7.10 -23.98
C LEU A 297 -14.49 -5.56 -23.97
N LEU A 298 -13.48 -4.96 -23.34
CA LEU A 298 -13.31 -3.52 -23.25
C LEU A 298 -12.01 -3.10 -23.99
N GLY A 299 -10.93 -2.71 -23.30
CA GLY A 299 -9.79 -1.97 -23.84
C GLY A 299 -9.28 -2.42 -25.22
N ARG A 300 -8.91 -3.71 -25.35
CA ARG A 300 -8.09 -4.26 -26.45
C ARG A 300 -6.78 -3.51 -26.66
N ASP A 301 -6.24 -2.95 -25.58
CA ASP A 301 -4.91 -2.35 -25.51
C ASP A 301 -3.86 -3.34 -24.99
N GLY A 302 -4.28 -4.51 -24.49
CA GLY A 302 -3.42 -5.57 -23.97
C GLY A 302 -3.15 -5.48 -22.48
N VAL A 303 -3.81 -4.56 -21.75
CA VAL A 303 -3.70 -4.44 -20.29
C VAL A 303 -4.83 -5.24 -19.65
N ILE A 304 -4.50 -6.31 -18.94
CA ILE A 304 -5.49 -7.29 -18.47
C ILE A 304 -6.04 -6.89 -17.09
N ASN A 305 -6.66 -5.70 -17.02
CA ASN A 305 -7.18 -5.08 -15.80
C ASN A 305 -8.59 -4.48 -15.95
N ASP A 306 -9.34 -4.94 -16.96
CA ASP A 306 -10.67 -4.41 -17.28
C ASP A 306 -11.75 -4.84 -16.27
N PHE A 307 -12.58 -3.88 -15.85
CA PHE A 307 -13.76 -4.11 -15.00
C PHE A 307 -15.04 -3.65 -15.70
N SER A 308 -16.14 -4.40 -15.55
CA SER A 308 -17.45 -4.05 -16.12
C SER A 308 -18.64 -4.43 -15.25
N SER A 309 -19.78 -3.76 -15.44
CA SER A 309 -21.00 -3.95 -14.64
C SER A 309 -21.96 -4.97 -15.29
N ALA A 310 -22.38 -6.00 -14.54
CA ALA A 310 -23.28 -7.06 -14.99
C ALA A 310 -24.45 -7.31 -14.03
N SER A 311 -25.52 -7.92 -14.54
CA SER A 311 -26.84 -7.93 -13.90
C SER A 311 -27.55 -9.28 -14.04
N GLY A 312 -27.61 -10.06 -12.96
CA GLY A 312 -28.27 -11.37 -12.90
C GLY A 312 -28.09 -12.13 -11.57
N THR A 313 -28.92 -13.15 -11.35
CA THR A 313 -28.68 -14.16 -10.28
C THR A 313 -27.34 -14.88 -10.42
N SER A 314 -26.74 -14.81 -11.62
CA SER A 314 -25.38 -15.23 -11.95
C SER A 314 -24.27 -14.37 -11.33
N MET A 315 -24.56 -13.14 -10.88
CA MET A 315 -23.65 -12.29 -10.10
C MET A 315 -23.88 -12.47 -8.59
N ALA A 316 -25.12 -12.77 -8.17
CA ALA A 316 -25.42 -13.06 -6.77
C ALA A 316 -24.86 -14.43 -6.30
N ALA A 317 -24.90 -15.45 -7.16
CA ALA A 317 -24.36 -16.78 -6.85
C ALA A 317 -22.87 -16.77 -6.41
N PRO A 318 -21.92 -16.16 -7.16
CA PRO A 318 -20.52 -16.09 -6.75
C PRO A 318 -20.32 -15.31 -5.45
N TYR A 319 -21.16 -14.30 -5.19
CA TYR A 319 -21.12 -13.54 -3.93
C TYR A 319 -21.37 -14.46 -2.72
N VAL A 320 -22.33 -15.40 -2.84
CA VAL A 320 -22.59 -16.41 -1.81
C VAL A 320 -21.56 -17.55 -1.84
N ALA A 321 -20.93 -17.84 -2.98
CA ALA A 321 -19.82 -18.79 -3.04
C ALA A 321 -18.61 -18.27 -2.25
N GLY A 322 -18.20 -17.01 -2.42
CA GLY A 322 -17.20 -16.37 -1.56
C GLY A 322 -17.63 -16.32 -0.09
N ALA A 323 -18.89 -15.96 0.20
CA ALA A 323 -19.40 -15.98 1.57
C ALA A 323 -19.34 -17.37 2.23
N SER A 324 -19.48 -18.45 1.44
CA SER A 324 -19.43 -19.82 1.95
C SER A 324 -18.03 -20.25 2.39
N VAL A 325 -16.97 -19.74 1.75
CA VAL A 325 -15.59 -20.05 2.14
C VAL A 325 -15.16 -19.24 3.37
N LEU A 326 -15.55 -17.97 3.50
CA LEU A 326 -15.35 -17.20 4.74
C LEU A 326 -16.02 -17.85 5.96
N VAL A 327 -17.25 -18.33 5.79
CA VAL A 327 -17.95 -19.07 6.85
C VAL A 327 -17.28 -20.41 7.15
N ARG A 328 -16.72 -21.10 6.15
CA ARG A 328 -15.94 -22.33 6.37
C ARG A 328 -14.64 -22.03 7.13
N GLU A 329 -13.94 -20.96 6.78
CA GLU A 329 -12.69 -20.52 7.43
C GLU A 329 -12.92 -20.29 8.93
N ALA A 330 -13.93 -19.48 9.28
CA ALA A 330 -14.33 -19.27 10.68
C ALA A 330 -14.77 -20.57 11.37
N MET A 331 -15.52 -21.45 10.70
CA MET A 331 -15.93 -22.75 11.25
C MET A 331 -14.73 -23.68 11.52
N GLN A 332 -13.73 -23.71 10.63
CA GLN A 332 -12.49 -24.48 10.82
C GLN A 332 -11.66 -23.91 11.96
N MET A 333 -11.54 -22.58 12.04
CA MET A 333 -10.81 -21.87 13.09
C MET A 333 -11.36 -22.15 14.50
N VAL A 334 -12.69 -22.28 14.65
CA VAL A 334 -13.34 -22.70 15.92
C VAL A 334 -13.40 -24.22 16.14
N GLY A 335 -12.77 -25.04 15.27
CA GLY A 335 -12.65 -26.49 15.44
C GLY A 335 -13.91 -27.30 15.06
N ILE A 336 -14.65 -26.88 14.03
CA ILE A 336 -15.78 -27.67 13.49
C ILE A 336 -15.25 -28.61 12.40
N ASP A 337 -14.97 -29.86 12.78
CA ASP A 337 -14.37 -30.90 11.91
C ASP A 337 -15.22 -31.29 10.68
N HIS A 338 -16.54 -31.04 10.70
CA HIS A 338 -17.47 -31.49 9.67
C HIS A 338 -18.32 -30.33 9.16
N ILE A 339 -17.98 -29.85 7.97
CA ILE A 339 -18.58 -28.68 7.33
C ILE A 339 -19.05 -29.09 5.93
N ASP A 340 -20.35 -28.97 5.69
CA ASP A 340 -21.03 -29.37 4.45
C ASP A 340 -22.02 -28.29 3.98
N LEU A 341 -22.86 -28.62 3.00
CA LEU A 341 -23.92 -27.72 2.54
C LEU A 341 -24.91 -27.38 3.66
N ASP A 342 -25.34 -28.36 4.47
CA ASP A 342 -26.39 -28.15 5.46
C ASP A 342 -25.90 -27.32 6.65
N SER A 343 -24.64 -27.44 7.08
CA SER A 343 -24.07 -26.60 8.14
C SER A 343 -23.94 -25.14 7.68
N ILE A 344 -23.31 -24.89 6.53
CA ILE A 344 -23.10 -23.53 5.99
C ILE A 344 -24.43 -22.88 5.62
N ASN A 345 -25.32 -23.58 4.92
CA ASN A 345 -26.63 -23.04 4.53
C ASN A 345 -27.54 -22.80 5.74
N SER A 346 -27.51 -23.66 6.76
CA SER A 346 -28.30 -23.42 8.00
C SER A 346 -27.77 -22.19 8.74
N HIS A 347 -26.44 -22.04 8.84
CA HIS A 347 -25.81 -20.92 9.52
C HIS A 347 -26.07 -19.58 8.82
N LEU A 348 -25.76 -19.48 7.53
CA LEU A 348 -26.04 -18.30 6.69
C LEU A 348 -27.53 -17.90 6.72
N ARG A 349 -28.44 -18.85 6.93
CA ARG A 349 -29.88 -18.60 7.05
C ARG A 349 -30.36 -18.24 8.46
N GLN A 350 -29.59 -18.60 9.49
CA GLN A 350 -29.86 -18.20 10.87
C GLN A 350 -29.46 -16.74 11.10
N THR A 351 -28.37 -16.29 10.48
CA THR A 351 -27.82 -14.94 10.64
C THR A 351 -28.39 -13.93 9.63
N ALA A 352 -28.92 -14.41 8.50
CA ALA A 352 -29.54 -13.59 7.46
C ALA A 352 -30.63 -12.60 7.94
N GLN A 353 -30.55 -11.38 7.41
CA GLN A 353 -31.62 -10.37 7.52
C GLN A 353 -32.81 -10.72 6.61
N THR A 354 -33.98 -10.13 6.87
CA THR A 354 -35.20 -10.34 6.04
C THR A 354 -35.45 -9.20 5.04
N VAL A 355 -35.77 -9.53 3.79
CA VAL A 355 -36.24 -8.60 2.75
C VAL A 355 -37.70 -8.91 2.37
N TYR A 356 -38.56 -7.88 2.31
CA TYR A 356 -39.99 -8.04 1.98
C TYR A 356 -40.26 -7.81 0.49
N ASP A 357 -40.57 -8.87 -0.24
CA ASP A 357 -40.90 -8.79 -1.67
C ASP A 357 -42.35 -8.34 -1.86
N THR A 358 -42.53 -7.08 -2.25
CA THR A 358 -43.86 -6.52 -2.54
C THR A 358 -44.61 -7.20 -3.69
N ILE A 359 -43.94 -8.01 -4.53
CA ILE A 359 -44.55 -8.69 -5.67
C ILE A 359 -45.24 -9.99 -5.25
N THR A 360 -44.55 -10.86 -4.49
CA THR A 360 -45.16 -12.09 -3.94
C THR A 360 -45.92 -11.84 -2.64
N GLY A 361 -45.53 -10.84 -1.84
CA GLY A 361 -46.07 -10.57 -0.50
C GLY A 361 -45.42 -11.40 0.61
N HIS A 362 -44.22 -11.95 0.35
CA HIS A 362 -43.46 -12.80 1.27
C HIS A 362 -42.17 -12.11 1.74
N ASN A 363 -41.68 -12.49 2.93
CA ASN A 363 -40.31 -12.21 3.33
C ASN A 363 -39.38 -13.30 2.79
N TYR A 364 -38.21 -12.91 2.30
CA TYR A 364 -37.10 -13.79 1.97
C TYR A 364 -35.88 -13.41 2.82
N LEU A 365 -34.85 -14.26 2.80
CA LEU A 365 -33.60 -14.03 3.51
C LEU A 365 -32.59 -13.34 2.60
N LYS A 366 -31.86 -12.35 3.11
CA LYS A 366 -30.66 -11.78 2.49
C LYS A 366 -29.43 -12.03 3.34
N LEU A 367 -28.28 -12.14 2.69
CA LEU A 367 -26.99 -12.33 3.33
C LEU A 367 -26.69 -11.22 4.35
N ASP A 368 -26.06 -11.63 5.44
CA ASP A 368 -25.46 -10.80 6.48
C ASP A 368 -24.17 -11.51 6.91
N LEU A 369 -23.02 -10.97 6.50
CA LEU A 369 -21.70 -11.59 6.67
C LEU A 369 -21.05 -11.21 8.00
N ASP A 370 -21.23 -9.98 8.48
CA ASP A 370 -20.84 -9.60 9.84
C ASP A 370 -21.49 -10.55 10.84
N GLN A 371 -22.81 -10.68 10.79
CA GLN A 371 -23.54 -11.57 11.70
C GLN A 371 -23.27 -13.06 11.44
N ALA A 372 -22.83 -13.46 10.24
CA ALA A 372 -22.39 -14.83 9.98
C ALA A 372 -21.06 -15.16 10.68
N ILE A 373 -20.08 -14.26 10.68
CA ILE A 373 -18.79 -14.51 11.35
C ILE A 373 -18.90 -14.27 12.86
N ASP A 374 -19.55 -13.19 13.28
CA ASP A 374 -19.79 -12.79 14.68
C ASP A 374 -20.44 -13.89 15.54
N GLN A 375 -21.33 -14.71 14.95
CA GLN A 375 -22.01 -15.80 15.67
C GLN A 375 -21.27 -17.15 15.64
N LEU A 376 -20.07 -17.23 15.03
CA LEU A 376 -19.19 -18.41 15.09
C LEU A 376 -18.06 -18.22 16.11
N LEU A 377 -17.43 -17.06 16.08
CA LEU A 377 -16.26 -16.75 16.90
C LEU A 377 -16.62 -16.65 18.39
N PRO A 378 -15.68 -16.96 19.31
CA PRO A 378 -15.94 -16.92 20.75
C PRO A 378 -16.01 -15.48 21.31
N ASP A 379 -16.83 -15.29 22.35
CA ASP A 379 -16.80 -14.10 23.21
C ASP A 379 -15.38 -13.82 23.74
N ASP A 380 -15.01 -12.54 23.92
CA ASP A 380 -13.79 -12.12 24.61
C ASP A 380 -13.69 -12.79 25.99
N ASN A 381 -12.56 -13.46 26.23
CA ASN A 381 -12.22 -14.15 27.45
C ASN A 381 -11.13 -13.44 28.29
N VAL A 382 -10.39 -12.46 27.75
CA VAL A 382 -9.20 -11.83 28.35
C VAL A 382 -9.13 -10.31 28.04
N SER A 383 -9.79 -9.52 28.89
CA SER A 383 -9.91 -8.05 28.73
C SER A 383 -8.65 -7.27 28.26
N ASP A 384 -8.82 -6.50 27.18
CA ASP A 384 -7.92 -5.45 26.63
C ASP A 384 -7.28 -4.48 27.65
N SER A 385 -7.88 -4.35 28.84
CA SER A 385 -7.57 -3.27 29.77
C SER A 385 -6.33 -3.60 30.61
N LEU A 386 -5.24 -2.88 30.36
CA LEU A 386 -4.11 -2.79 31.30
C LEU A 386 -4.63 -2.55 32.73
N GLY A 387 -4.20 -3.40 33.68
CA GLY A 387 -4.68 -3.39 35.06
C GLY A 387 -5.97 -4.18 35.35
N LYS A 388 -6.63 -4.77 34.35
CA LYS A 388 -7.73 -5.75 34.53
C LYS A 388 -7.41 -7.16 34.00
N GLY A 389 -6.26 -7.32 33.33
CA GLY A 389 -5.88 -8.55 32.64
C GLY A 389 -5.95 -9.84 33.46
N MET A 390 -6.11 -10.97 32.77
CA MET A 390 -6.29 -12.28 33.41
C MET A 390 -5.03 -12.68 34.18
N ASN A 391 -5.20 -13.09 35.44
CA ASN A 391 -4.06 -13.47 36.28
C ASN A 391 -3.64 -14.91 36.02
N PHE A 392 -2.37 -15.15 35.68
CA PHE A 392 -1.78 -16.49 35.57
C PHE A 392 -0.57 -16.66 36.51
N ASP A 393 -0.16 -17.91 36.69
CA ASP A 393 0.99 -18.31 37.49
C ASP A 393 2.12 -18.80 36.57
N LEU A 394 3.33 -18.29 36.77
CA LEU A 394 4.53 -18.74 36.05
C LEU A 394 4.92 -20.20 36.34
N GLN A 395 4.29 -20.85 37.33
CA GLN A 395 4.41 -22.30 37.57
C GLN A 395 3.53 -23.16 36.66
N ALA A 396 2.54 -22.58 35.95
CA ALA A 396 2.05 -23.20 34.72
C ALA A 396 3.13 -23.02 33.63
N SER A 397 3.14 -23.90 32.62
CA SER A 397 4.09 -23.83 31.50
C SER A 397 3.45 -23.29 30.20
N SER A 398 2.13 -23.14 30.20
CA SER A 398 1.32 -22.89 29.00
C SER A 398 -0.07 -22.36 29.34
N LEU A 399 -0.63 -21.53 28.48
CA LEU A 399 -2.05 -21.23 28.36
C LEU A 399 -2.46 -21.22 26.88
N THR A 400 -3.76 -21.39 26.62
CA THR A 400 -4.36 -21.28 25.29
C THR A 400 -5.44 -20.22 25.35
N SER A 401 -5.50 -19.33 24.36
CA SER A 401 -6.52 -18.28 24.26
C SER A 401 -6.85 -18.00 22.80
N TRP A 402 -7.53 -16.88 22.54
CA TRP A 402 -8.06 -16.46 21.26
C TRP A 402 -7.84 -14.96 21.10
N LEU A 403 -7.57 -14.52 19.87
CA LEU A 403 -7.86 -13.15 19.45
C LEU A 403 -9.09 -13.23 18.55
N ASN A 404 -10.20 -12.60 18.92
CA ASN A 404 -11.48 -12.71 18.21
C ASN A 404 -11.77 -11.57 17.22
N THR A 405 -10.99 -10.48 17.28
CA THR A 405 -11.04 -9.37 16.30
C THR A 405 -9.64 -8.82 16.02
N LEU A 406 -9.47 -8.10 14.91
CA LEU A 406 -8.22 -7.41 14.56
C LEU A 406 -7.84 -6.28 15.54
N ALA A 407 -8.77 -5.86 16.39
CA ALA A 407 -8.55 -4.85 17.42
C ALA A 407 -8.22 -5.44 18.81
N ASP A 408 -8.34 -6.77 18.96
CA ASP A 408 -8.26 -7.51 20.22
C ASP A 408 -6.84 -7.54 20.81
N ARG A 409 -6.74 -7.45 22.14
CA ARG A 409 -5.47 -7.32 22.88
C ARG A 409 -5.49 -8.02 24.22
N ASP A 410 -5.58 -9.35 24.23
CA ASP A 410 -5.39 -10.24 25.37
C ASP A 410 -4.34 -9.72 26.39
N VAL A 411 -4.80 -9.07 27.48
CA VAL A 411 -3.93 -8.66 28.58
C VAL A 411 -3.93 -9.71 29.67
N TYR A 412 -2.75 -10.24 29.96
CA TYR A 412 -2.47 -11.06 31.12
C TYR A 412 -1.77 -10.27 32.22
N SER A 413 -1.79 -10.82 33.43
CA SER A 413 -1.06 -10.29 34.59
C SER A 413 -0.41 -11.43 35.36
N PHE A 414 0.83 -11.22 35.81
CA PHE A 414 1.53 -12.20 36.64
C PHE A 414 2.38 -11.51 37.71
N ARG A 415 2.88 -12.30 38.68
CA ARG A 415 3.84 -11.85 39.69
C ARG A 415 5.01 -12.83 39.71
N ALA A 416 6.23 -12.33 39.61
CA ALA A 416 7.42 -13.16 39.73
C ALA A 416 7.60 -13.61 41.19
N ALA A 417 7.63 -14.92 41.44
CA ALA A 417 7.84 -15.46 42.80
C ALA A 417 9.33 -15.43 43.21
N GLU A 418 10.23 -15.62 42.25
CA GLU A 418 11.69 -15.53 42.38
C GLU A 418 12.23 -14.58 41.29
N SER A 419 13.46 -14.09 41.44
CA SER A 419 14.14 -13.37 40.36
C SER A 419 14.69 -14.38 39.35
N GLY A 420 14.71 -14.04 38.07
CA GLY A 420 15.13 -14.98 37.02
C GLY A 420 14.96 -14.41 35.61
N GLN A 421 15.03 -15.28 34.62
CA GLN A 421 14.75 -14.94 33.22
C GLN A 421 13.54 -15.72 32.72
N VAL A 422 12.65 -15.07 31.97
CA VAL A 422 11.53 -15.70 31.27
C VAL A 422 11.67 -15.51 29.76
N ALA A 423 11.55 -16.58 28.99
CA ALA A 423 11.34 -16.53 27.55
C ALA A 423 9.89 -16.94 27.25
N PHE A 424 9.18 -16.17 26.43
CA PHE A 424 7.84 -16.51 25.96
C PHE A 424 7.89 -17.04 24.53
N HIS A 425 7.00 -17.98 24.20
CA HIS A 425 6.85 -18.56 22.88
C HIS A 425 5.36 -18.68 22.54
N THR A 426 4.98 -18.19 21.37
CA THR A 426 3.62 -18.35 20.82
C THR A 426 3.59 -19.39 19.70
N HIS A 427 2.41 -19.97 19.49
CA HIS A 427 2.10 -20.84 18.36
C HIS A 427 0.63 -20.61 17.95
N SER A 428 0.39 -20.49 16.65
CA SER A 428 -0.95 -20.52 16.05
C SER A 428 -0.86 -21.23 14.71
N GLU A 429 -1.96 -21.85 14.29
CA GLU A 429 -2.13 -22.39 12.93
C GLU A 429 -2.87 -21.38 12.02
N TRP A 430 -3.29 -20.24 12.56
CA TRP A 430 -4.17 -19.24 11.92
C TRP A 430 -3.60 -17.82 11.90
N ILE A 431 -2.56 -17.54 12.70
CA ILE A 431 -1.93 -16.22 12.83
C ILE A 431 -0.43 -16.36 12.55
N ASP A 432 0.02 -15.87 11.39
CA ASP A 432 1.41 -15.96 10.91
C ASP A 432 2.37 -15.07 11.72
N SER A 433 1.87 -14.08 12.47
CA SER A 433 2.69 -13.24 13.36
C SER A 433 1.90 -12.66 14.55
N LEU A 434 2.29 -13.07 15.77
CA LEU A 434 1.76 -12.59 17.04
C LEU A 434 2.74 -11.60 17.70
N ASN A 435 2.24 -10.41 18.01
CA ASN A 435 2.96 -9.36 18.73
C ASN A 435 2.84 -9.57 20.25
N LEU A 436 3.97 -9.66 20.95
CA LEU A 436 4.04 -9.82 22.41
C LEU A 436 4.70 -8.62 23.08
N GLU A 437 4.00 -7.96 24.00
CA GLU A 437 4.55 -6.88 24.83
C GLU A 437 4.54 -7.27 26.31
N VAL A 438 5.66 -7.16 27.03
CA VAL A 438 5.64 -7.15 28.50
C VAL A 438 5.77 -5.72 29.02
N ARG A 439 4.85 -5.37 29.91
CA ARG A 439 4.73 -4.09 30.59
C ARG A 439 4.87 -4.28 32.11
N SER A 440 5.28 -3.22 32.82
CA SER A 440 5.28 -3.19 34.28
C SER A 440 3.87 -3.07 34.85
N SER A 441 3.71 -3.23 36.16
CA SER A 441 2.45 -2.93 36.85
C SER A 441 1.98 -1.47 36.76
N THR A 442 2.80 -0.56 36.25
CA THR A 442 2.44 0.85 35.95
C THR A 442 2.14 1.09 34.46
N GLY A 443 2.19 0.05 33.62
CA GLY A 443 1.88 0.12 32.17
C GLY A 443 3.06 0.51 31.27
N GLN A 444 4.22 0.82 31.84
CA GLN A 444 5.45 1.10 31.08
C GLN A 444 5.89 -0.16 30.31
N LEU A 445 6.17 -0.02 29.01
CA LEU A 445 6.74 -1.08 28.19
C LEU A 445 8.14 -1.46 28.69
N LEU A 446 8.39 -2.74 28.88
CA LEU A 446 9.68 -3.31 29.30
C LEU A 446 10.35 -4.09 28.17
N SER A 447 9.55 -4.70 27.28
CA SER A 447 10.00 -5.30 26.03
C SER A 447 8.80 -5.53 25.11
N SER A 448 9.01 -5.44 23.80
CA SER A 448 8.07 -5.82 22.73
C SER A 448 8.72 -6.85 21.81
N ASN A 449 7.90 -7.55 21.03
CA ASN A 449 8.29 -8.58 20.05
C ASN A 449 9.23 -9.64 20.67
N LEU A 450 8.87 -10.11 21.87
CA LEU A 450 9.61 -11.12 22.60
C LEU A 450 9.69 -12.44 21.82
N THR A 451 10.90 -12.98 21.73
CA THR A 451 11.19 -14.31 21.15
C THR A 451 12.04 -15.12 22.11
N SER A 452 12.21 -16.42 21.81
CA SER A 452 13.10 -17.34 22.55
C SER A 452 14.53 -16.82 22.78
N ASN A 453 15.03 -15.98 21.87
CA ASN A 453 16.38 -15.42 21.91
C ASN A 453 16.52 -14.16 22.77
N SER A 454 15.40 -13.57 23.23
CA SER A 454 15.35 -12.31 23.97
C SER A 454 14.67 -12.47 25.34
N PRO A 455 15.23 -13.26 26.27
CA PRO A 455 14.60 -13.52 27.57
C PRO A 455 14.56 -12.28 28.46
N LEU A 456 13.40 -12.00 29.06
CA LEU A 456 13.16 -10.89 29.96
C LEU A 456 13.60 -11.22 31.40
N ASN A 457 14.35 -10.32 32.03
CA ASN A 457 14.71 -10.45 33.45
C ASN A 457 13.52 -10.06 34.35
N LEU A 458 13.11 -10.95 35.23
CA LEU A 458 12.07 -10.76 36.25
C LEU A 458 12.67 -10.58 37.65
N VAL A 459 12.01 -9.79 38.49
CA VAL A 459 12.42 -9.49 39.87
C VAL A 459 11.43 -10.07 40.88
N ALA A 460 11.94 -10.81 41.87
CA ALA A 460 11.14 -11.44 42.92
C ALA A 460 10.19 -10.44 43.62
N GLY A 461 8.89 -10.72 43.56
CA GLY A 461 7.83 -9.93 44.14
C GLY A 461 7.16 -8.94 43.20
N GLU A 462 7.78 -8.58 42.07
CA GLU A 462 7.22 -7.58 41.14
C GLU A 462 6.09 -8.12 40.25
N GLN A 463 5.22 -7.20 39.81
CA GLN A 463 4.11 -7.51 38.89
C GLN A 463 4.33 -6.97 37.50
N TYR A 464 3.89 -7.80 36.55
CA TYR A 464 4.07 -7.62 35.12
C TYR A 464 2.74 -7.86 34.42
N GLN A 465 2.58 -7.24 33.26
CA GLN A 465 1.46 -7.43 32.34
C GLN A 465 2.03 -7.91 31.01
N LEU A 466 1.45 -8.95 30.43
CA LEU A 466 1.79 -9.41 29.08
C LEU A 466 0.59 -9.08 28.19
N VAL A 467 0.81 -8.40 27.07
CA VAL A 467 -0.20 -8.13 26.05
C VAL A 467 0.15 -9.02 24.84
N VAL A 468 -0.84 -9.75 24.34
CA VAL A 468 -0.76 -10.48 23.07
C VAL A 468 -1.71 -9.81 22.07
N SER A 469 -1.30 -9.68 20.82
CA SER A 469 -2.14 -9.08 19.76
C SER A 469 -1.64 -9.46 18.36
N ALA A 470 -2.50 -9.37 17.36
CA ALA A 470 -2.15 -9.55 15.95
C ALA A 470 -2.32 -8.22 15.18
N SER A 471 -2.08 -8.23 13.87
CA SER A 471 -2.21 -7.03 13.01
C SER A 471 -3.16 -7.21 11.82
N HIS A 472 -3.27 -8.43 11.28
CA HIS A 472 -4.03 -8.72 10.05
C HIS A 472 -4.87 -10.01 10.12
N GLU A 473 -4.73 -10.80 11.18
CA GLU A 473 -5.33 -12.13 11.32
C GLU A 473 -5.88 -12.33 12.74
N ILE A 474 -6.82 -13.27 12.89
CA ILE A 474 -7.48 -13.62 14.15
C ILE A 474 -7.41 -15.13 14.39
N GLY A 475 -7.78 -15.60 15.59
CA GLY A 475 -7.95 -17.03 15.87
C GLY A 475 -7.32 -17.51 17.18
N PRO A 476 -7.25 -18.84 17.37
CA PRO A 476 -6.65 -19.46 18.54
C PRO A 476 -5.12 -19.25 18.56
N TYR A 477 -4.57 -19.13 19.77
CA TYR A 477 -3.12 -19.24 19.97
C TYR A 477 -2.77 -19.92 21.29
N ASP A 478 -1.67 -20.67 21.26
CA ASP A 478 -0.99 -21.18 22.45
C ASP A 478 0.13 -20.22 22.85
N LEU A 479 0.25 -19.95 24.14
CA LEU A 479 1.34 -19.21 24.76
C LEU A 479 2.02 -20.12 25.77
N THR A 480 3.34 -20.29 25.64
CA THR A 480 4.18 -21.08 26.56
C THR A 480 5.37 -20.25 27.04
N TRP A 481 6.00 -20.65 28.14
CA TRP A 481 7.18 -19.94 28.65
C TRP A 481 8.15 -20.82 29.43
N ASP A 482 9.43 -20.49 29.31
CA ASP A 482 10.52 -21.07 30.09
C ASP A 482 11.00 -20.04 31.13
N PHE A 483 10.84 -20.35 32.42
CA PHE A 483 11.36 -19.53 33.51
C PHE A 483 12.57 -20.17 34.19
N GLN A 484 13.70 -19.47 34.21
CA GLN A 484 14.94 -19.89 34.87
C GLN A 484 15.22 -18.99 36.08
N SER A 485 15.04 -19.49 37.31
CA SER A 485 15.29 -18.67 38.50
C SER A 485 16.78 -18.56 38.84
N GLN A 486 17.18 -17.38 39.32
CA GLN A 486 18.54 -17.08 39.75
C GLN A 486 18.63 -17.11 41.28
N HIS A 487 19.13 -18.22 41.83
CA HIS A 487 19.49 -18.30 43.25
C HIS A 487 20.75 -17.46 43.54
N ALA A 488 20.58 -16.34 44.25
CA ALA A 488 21.65 -15.40 44.54
C ALA A 488 22.59 -15.85 45.67
N GLU A 489 23.90 -15.81 45.42
CA GLU A 489 24.90 -15.56 46.48
C GLU A 489 25.01 -14.04 46.76
N ILE A 490 25.64 -13.67 47.88
CA ILE A 490 25.59 -12.30 48.46
C ILE A 490 26.99 -11.65 48.43
N VAL A 491 27.04 -10.30 48.44
CA VAL A 491 28.22 -9.38 48.52
C VAL A 491 28.68 -8.95 47.10
N ASP A 492 28.86 -7.66 46.77
CA ASP A 492 29.52 -6.59 47.55
C ASP A 492 28.87 -5.17 47.46
N LEU A 493 29.44 -4.19 48.16
CA LEU A 493 28.99 -2.80 48.28
C LEU A 493 29.52 -1.91 47.14
N ASN A 494 28.60 -1.41 46.29
CA ASN A 494 28.89 -0.54 45.13
C ASN A 494 30.03 -1.03 44.21
N PRO A 495 29.90 -2.19 43.55
CA PRO A 495 30.49 -2.34 42.22
C PRO A 495 29.92 -1.27 41.27
N ALA A 496 30.69 -0.88 40.25
CA ALA A 496 30.15 -0.03 39.19
C ALA A 496 29.07 -0.80 38.42
N VAL A 497 27.98 -0.13 38.02
CA VAL A 497 26.95 -0.74 37.18
C VAL A 497 27.50 -0.88 35.78
N GLU A 498 27.69 -2.11 35.32
CA GLU A 498 28.21 -2.39 33.99
C GLU A 498 27.09 -2.22 32.95
N LEU A 499 27.17 -1.14 32.17
CA LEU A 499 26.29 -0.81 31.05
C LEU A 499 26.62 -1.65 29.79
N GLY A 500 27.66 -2.48 29.83
CA GLY A 500 28.06 -3.31 28.69
C GLY A 500 28.62 -2.50 27.52
N ARG A 501 28.20 -2.87 26.30
CA ARG A 501 28.68 -2.33 25.01
C ARG A 501 27.48 -2.05 24.10
N HIS A 502 27.22 -0.77 23.83
CA HIS A 502 26.10 -0.27 23.01
C HIS A 502 26.58 0.95 22.22
N ARG A 503 26.09 1.20 20.99
CA ARG A 503 26.42 2.45 20.26
C ARG A 503 25.67 3.67 20.78
N TYR A 504 24.42 3.47 21.20
CA TYR A 504 23.57 4.44 21.86
C TYR A 504 22.88 3.76 23.05
N LEU A 505 22.72 4.47 24.15
CA LEU A 505 22.01 3.99 25.34
C LEU A 505 21.43 5.17 26.11
N GLU A 506 20.11 5.20 26.23
CA GLU A 506 19.42 6.02 27.22
C GLU A 506 19.14 5.22 28.49
N SER A 507 19.27 5.88 29.65
CA SER A 507 19.01 5.27 30.95
C SER A 507 18.64 6.32 31.99
N GLN A 508 18.00 5.88 33.08
CA GLN A 508 17.67 6.73 34.23
C GLN A 508 18.35 6.25 35.52
N PRO A 509 19.69 6.34 35.61
CA PRO A 509 20.43 5.97 36.82
C PRO A 509 20.22 7.00 37.94
N ALA A 510 20.56 6.61 39.16
CA ALA A 510 20.64 7.54 40.28
C ALA A 510 21.84 8.49 40.13
N ALA A 511 21.65 9.74 40.54
CA ALA A 511 22.74 10.72 40.64
C ALA A 511 23.88 10.19 41.56
N GLY A 512 25.13 10.55 41.26
CA GLY A 512 26.30 10.05 41.98
C GLY A 512 26.68 8.59 41.68
N ALA A 513 25.97 7.88 40.80
CA ALA A 513 26.30 6.50 40.43
C ALA A 513 27.67 6.40 39.72
N HIS A 514 28.30 5.23 39.89
CA HIS A 514 29.50 4.81 39.17
C HIS A 514 29.08 3.76 38.15
N LEU A 515 29.32 4.03 36.88
CA LEU A 515 28.87 3.24 35.74
C LEU A 515 30.08 2.83 34.90
N ARG A 516 30.07 1.65 34.31
CA ARG A 516 31.16 1.14 33.47
C ARG A 516 30.63 0.77 32.09
N TYR A 517 31.30 1.22 31.04
CA TYR A 517 30.88 1.03 29.66
C TYR A 517 32.10 0.69 28.77
N GLN A 518 31.88 -0.11 27.73
CA GLN A 518 32.89 -0.43 26.72
C GLN A 518 32.55 0.23 25.38
N ALA A 519 33.49 1.00 24.83
CA ALA A 519 33.36 1.62 23.51
C ALA A 519 33.17 0.56 22.41
N ASP A 520 32.21 0.79 21.51
CA ASP A 520 31.92 -0.08 20.38
C ASP A 520 32.97 0.06 19.27
N GLN A 521 33.38 1.31 19.00
CA GLN A 521 34.26 1.69 17.89
C GLN A 521 35.28 2.77 18.27
N ASP A 522 36.33 2.91 17.45
CA ASP A 522 37.24 4.06 17.51
C ASP A 522 36.45 5.33 17.17
N GLY A 523 36.61 6.40 17.95
CA GLY A 523 35.89 7.64 17.65
C GLY A 523 35.70 8.59 18.83
N VAL A 524 34.61 9.35 18.78
CA VAL A 524 34.12 10.18 19.88
C VAL A 524 33.13 9.36 20.71
N PHE A 525 33.25 9.49 22.01
CA PHE A 525 32.33 9.00 23.02
C PHE A 525 31.68 10.19 23.73
N THR A 526 30.37 10.29 23.65
CA THR A 526 29.55 11.34 24.25
C THR A 526 28.84 10.80 25.48
N VAL A 527 28.90 11.55 26.57
CA VAL A 527 28.05 11.33 27.74
C VAL A 527 27.29 12.62 28.04
N GLN A 528 25.97 12.53 28.09
CA GLN A 528 25.06 13.63 28.40
C GLN A 528 24.20 13.27 29.61
N TRP A 529 24.18 14.13 30.63
CA TRP A 529 23.45 13.93 31.88
C TRP A 529 22.55 15.13 32.18
N THR A 530 21.24 14.92 32.23
CA THR A 530 20.24 15.96 32.48
C THR A 530 19.46 15.66 33.76
N ASP A 531 19.61 16.53 34.77
CA ASP A 531 18.89 16.43 36.05
C ASP A 531 18.41 17.83 36.49
N PRO A 532 17.10 18.14 36.37
CA PRO A 532 16.51 19.41 36.79
C PRO A 532 16.49 19.66 38.31
N GLN A 533 16.88 18.69 39.14
CA GLN A 533 17.01 18.79 40.60
C GLN A 533 18.47 18.83 41.07
N ALA A 534 19.44 18.48 40.22
CA ALA A 534 20.85 18.44 40.59
C ALA A 534 21.44 19.85 40.83
N PRO A 535 22.29 20.03 41.86
CA PRO A 535 23.19 21.17 41.91
C PRO A 535 24.27 21.02 40.83
N ALA A 536 24.74 22.15 40.29
CA ALA A 536 25.84 22.16 39.32
C ALA A 536 27.08 21.43 39.90
N GLY A 537 27.47 20.35 39.23
CA GLY A 537 28.57 19.48 39.62
C GLY A 537 29.37 19.01 38.41
N ASN A 538 30.37 18.16 38.62
CA ASN A 538 31.24 17.69 37.55
C ASN A 538 30.82 16.28 37.12
N LEU A 539 30.55 16.11 35.83
CA LEU A 539 30.59 14.82 35.17
C LEU A 539 32.07 14.47 34.90
N SER A 540 32.48 13.22 35.11
CA SER A 540 33.85 12.81 34.77
C SER A 540 33.93 11.38 34.25
N ILE A 541 34.72 11.20 33.20
CA ILE A 541 35.05 9.90 32.62
C ILE A 541 36.52 9.59 32.95
N LEU A 542 36.77 8.38 33.40
CA LEU A 542 38.10 7.80 33.60
C LEU A 542 38.27 6.67 32.59
N ASN A 543 39.34 6.66 31.81
CA ASN A 543 39.61 5.50 30.96
C ASN A 543 40.31 4.37 31.74
N SER A 544 40.49 3.23 31.07
CA SER A 544 41.17 2.03 31.59
C SER A 544 42.58 2.25 32.18
N THR A 545 43.24 3.39 31.95
CA THR A 545 44.54 3.74 32.54
C THR A 545 44.45 4.69 33.74
N ASN A 546 43.23 5.03 34.20
CA ASN A 546 42.89 6.09 35.14
C ASN A 546 43.29 7.50 34.65
N GLN A 547 43.34 7.74 33.34
CA GLN A 547 43.40 9.09 32.82
C GLN A 547 42.00 9.71 32.92
N GLN A 548 41.87 10.75 33.76
CA GLN A 548 40.63 11.49 33.92
C GLN A 548 40.46 12.49 32.79
N PHE A 549 39.33 12.42 32.09
CA PHE A 549 38.84 13.49 31.24
C PHE A 549 38.00 14.46 32.09
N SER A 550 38.33 15.74 32.02
CA SER A 550 37.69 16.78 32.81
C SER A 550 37.65 18.10 32.04
N ASP A 551 36.47 18.43 31.49
CA ASP A 551 36.00 19.79 31.16
C ASP A 551 34.54 19.68 30.66
N SER A 552 33.63 19.19 31.52
CA SER A 552 32.21 19.03 31.19
C SER A 552 31.49 20.39 31.19
N ILE A 553 30.77 20.72 30.11
CA ILE A 553 30.01 21.96 30.00
C ILE A 553 28.64 21.79 30.67
N TRP A 554 28.25 22.72 31.55
CA TRP A 554 26.90 22.81 32.13
C TRP A 554 26.09 23.89 31.42
N SER A 555 25.00 23.50 30.77
CA SER A 555 24.02 24.39 30.14
C SER A 555 22.62 23.78 30.25
N ASP A 556 21.61 24.60 30.55
CA ASP A 556 20.19 24.22 30.57
C ASP A 556 19.88 22.88 31.26
N ASN A 557 20.37 22.77 32.50
CA ASN A 557 20.28 21.60 33.40
C ASN A 557 20.94 20.31 32.88
N THR A 558 21.77 20.42 31.85
CA THR A 558 22.47 19.32 31.18
C THR A 558 23.99 19.49 31.32
N LEU A 559 24.66 18.39 31.61
CA LEU A 559 26.11 18.22 31.54
C LEU A 559 26.47 17.38 30.33
N ARG A 560 27.41 17.85 29.52
CA ARG A 560 27.97 17.09 28.41
C ARG A 560 29.48 16.97 28.51
N LEU A 561 29.99 15.79 28.13
CA LEU A 561 31.42 15.53 27.96
C LEU A 561 31.64 14.63 26.74
N ASP A 562 32.44 15.11 25.80
CA ASP A 562 32.85 14.40 24.58
C ASP A 562 34.34 14.03 24.68
N VAL A 563 34.69 12.75 24.50
CA VAL A 563 36.08 12.24 24.65
C VAL A 563 36.45 11.29 23.51
N SER A 564 37.72 11.30 23.09
CA SER A 564 38.22 10.34 22.09
C SER A 564 38.56 8.99 22.71
N VAL A 565 38.10 7.90 22.10
CA VAL A 565 38.20 6.53 22.63
C VAL A 565 38.61 5.53 21.55
N HIS A 566 39.11 4.37 21.98
CA HIS A 566 39.39 3.24 21.09
C HIS A 566 38.36 2.11 21.18
N ALA A 567 38.16 1.38 20.08
CA ALA A 567 37.25 0.23 20.02
C ALA A 567 37.60 -0.82 21.09
N GLY A 568 36.64 -1.15 21.96
CA GLY A 568 36.82 -2.06 23.08
C GLY A 568 37.50 -1.46 24.32
N GLU A 569 37.80 -0.16 24.35
CA GLU A 569 38.29 0.53 25.55
C GLU A 569 37.20 0.62 26.63
N TRP A 570 37.58 0.36 27.88
CA TRP A 570 36.70 0.48 29.03
C TRP A 570 36.78 1.87 29.66
N LEU A 571 35.60 2.41 29.99
CA LEU A 571 35.37 3.76 30.47
C LEU A 571 34.54 3.69 31.76
N ASP A 572 35.07 4.26 32.84
CA ASP A 572 34.38 4.42 34.12
C ASP A 572 33.79 5.83 34.19
N ILE A 573 32.47 5.93 34.15
CA ILE A 573 31.69 7.17 34.19
C ILE A 573 31.25 7.41 35.64
N GLN A 574 31.59 8.57 36.19
CA GLN A 574 31.05 9.03 37.47
C GLN A 574 30.06 10.18 37.25
N LEU A 575 28.80 9.95 37.65
CA LEU A 575 27.75 10.96 37.60
C LEU A 575 27.87 11.95 38.77
N PRO A 576 27.39 13.20 38.60
CA PRO A 576 27.33 14.20 39.67
C PRO A 576 26.17 13.92 40.63
N GLY A 577 26.19 14.55 41.82
CA GLY A 577 25.07 14.58 42.77
C GLY A 577 25.11 13.52 43.87
N GLU A 578 24.02 13.42 44.64
CA GLU A 578 23.78 12.38 45.66
C GLU A 578 22.66 11.45 45.19
N SER A 579 22.73 10.16 45.55
CA SER A 579 21.90 9.07 45.01
C SER A 579 20.44 9.04 45.50
N THR A 580 19.85 10.21 45.73
CA THR A 580 18.43 10.44 46.03
C THR A 580 17.67 11.04 44.85
N HIS A 581 18.37 11.48 43.80
CA HIS A 581 17.76 11.96 42.56
C HIS A 581 18.01 10.98 41.42
N VAL A 582 17.15 11.06 40.41
CA VAL A 582 17.23 10.31 39.14
C VAL A 582 17.12 11.34 38.03
N GLY A 583 18.00 11.22 37.03
CA GLY A 583 18.06 12.08 35.86
C GLY A 583 18.24 11.24 34.60
N ASN A 584 18.18 11.87 33.44
CA ASN A 584 18.38 11.21 32.16
C ASN A 584 19.88 11.13 31.86
N LEU A 585 20.39 9.93 31.63
CA LEU A 585 21.73 9.67 31.10
C LEU A 585 21.62 9.17 29.66
N VAL A 586 22.25 9.88 28.74
CA VAL A 586 22.50 9.42 27.37
C VAL A 586 23.98 9.10 27.21
N VAL A 587 24.29 7.94 26.65
CA VAL A 587 25.64 7.44 26.39
C VAL A 587 25.73 7.05 24.93
N ALA A 588 26.72 7.56 24.19
CA ALA A 588 26.81 7.35 22.75
C ALA A 588 28.25 7.27 22.22
N ASN A 589 28.45 6.45 21.18
CA ASN A 589 29.72 6.24 20.47
C ASN A 589 29.47 6.23 18.96
N LEU A 590 28.73 7.22 18.47
CA LEU A 590 28.13 7.28 17.14
C LEU A 590 29.05 7.87 16.05
N LEU A 591 30.11 8.57 16.45
CA LEU A 591 30.96 9.34 15.55
C LEU A 591 32.39 8.78 15.49
N ASN A 592 32.91 8.51 14.29
CA ASN A 592 34.34 8.27 14.07
C ASN A 592 34.94 9.44 13.30
N ARG A 593 35.86 10.19 13.93
CA ARG A 593 36.42 11.44 13.39
C ARG A 593 37.93 11.31 13.13
N GLN A 594 38.32 11.53 11.88
CA GLN A 594 39.72 11.63 11.45
C GLN A 594 40.03 13.02 10.88
N ALA A 595 41.21 13.21 10.29
CA ALA A 595 41.71 14.52 9.88
C ALA A 595 41.08 15.00 8.56
N GLY A 596 39.90 15.63 8.65
CA GLY A 596 39.11 16.10 7.50
C GLY A 596 38.01 15.12 7.06
N GLU A 597 37.77 14.07 7.85
CA GLU A 597 36.83 12.99 7.57
C GLU A 597 35.98 12.71 8.83
N LEU A 598 34.66 12.60 8.66
CA LEU A 598 33.73 12.23 9.72
C LEU A 598 32.81 11.10 9.22
N HIS A 599 32.74 10.02 9.98
CA HIS A 599 31.72 8.98 9.83
C HIS A 599 30.72 9.13 10.97
N VAL A 600 29.44 9.11 10.62
CA VAL A 600 28.27 9.20 11.51
C VAL A 600 27.48 7.92 11.34
N ILE A 601 27.18 7.24 12.45
CA ILE A 601 26.29 6.09 12.45
C ILE A 601 25.07 6.45 13.30
N GLY A 602 23.86 6.18 12.79
CA GLY A 602 22.59 6.38 13.49
C GLY A 602 22.35 5.36 14.61
N THR A 603 21.15 5.39 15.15
CA THR A 603 20.65 4.42 16.13
C THR A 603 19.94 3.25 15.42
N VAL A 604 18.94 2.62 16.04
CA VAL A 604 17.99 1.71 15.33
C VAL A 604 16.55 2.24 15.40
N ASP A 605 16.38 3.39 16.06
CA ASP A 605 15.17 4.18 16.11
C ASP A 605 15.34 5.37 15.15
N ARG A 606 14.25 5.86 14.57
CA ARG A 606 14.25 6.97 13.59
C ARG A 606 15.07 8.18 14.04
N ASP A 607 16.12 8.51 13.28
CA ASP A 607 16.94 9.70 13.46
C ASP A 607 16.54 10.86 12.51
N ILE A 608 16.94 12.09 12.87
CA ILE A 608 16.66 13.32 12.12
C ILE A 608 17.94 14.16 11.97
N MET A 609 18.46 14.26 10.75
CA MET A 609 19.75 14.88 10.44
C MET A 609 19.58 16.16 9.61
N LYS A 610 20.34 17.23 9.87
CA LYS A 610 20.18 18.53 9.20
C LYS A 610 21.50 19.19 8.81
N ILE A 611 21.93 18.98 7.56
CA ILE A 611 23.18 19.52 7.05
C ILE A 611 22.95 20.93 6.46
N ASP A 612 23.54 21.97 7.04
CA ASP A 612 23.60 23.32 6.43
C ASP A 612 25.02 23.63 5.94
N LEU A 613 25.27 23.47 4.63
CA LEU A 613 26.58 23.75 4.04
C LEU A 613 26.94 25.24 4.01
N SER A 614 26.01 26.13 4.36
CA SER A 614 26.21 27.58 4.43
C SER A 614 26.50 28.10 5.86
N HIS A 615 26.01 27.44 6.92
CA HIS A 615 26.23 27.85 8.32
C HIS A 615 26.94 26.81 9.21
N GLY A 616 26.66 25.52 9.06
CA GLY A 616 27.16 24.47 9.97
C GLY A 616 26.54 23.09 9.70
N ILE A 617 27.30 22.03 9.95
CA ILE A 617 26.79 20.65 9.83
C ILE A 617 26.20 20.26 11.19
N GLU A 618 24.90 20.02 11.25
CA GLU A 618 24.18 19.69 12.48
C GLU A 618 23.51 18.30 12.38
N PHE A 619 23.54 17.53 13.47
CA PHE A 619 22.91 16.20 13.54
C PHE A 619 22.15 16.08 14.87
N GLN A 620 20.90 15.64 14.84
CA GLN A 620 20.19 15.25 16.05
C GLN A 620 19.99 13.73 16.02
N ILE A 621 20.85 13.02 16.76
CA ILE A 621 20.82 11.55 16.84
C ILE A 621 20.27 11.18 18.21
N GLY A 622 19.05 10.66 18.24
CA GLY A 622 18.20 10.60 19.45
C GLY A 622 18.11 11.96 20.19
N GLN A 623 18.67 12.01 21.40
CA GLN A 623 18.73 13.21 22.26
C GLN A 623 20.07 13.97 22.19
N ILE A 624 20.94 13.66 21.23
CA ILE A 624 22.28 14.27 21.12
C ILE A 624 22.39 15.13 19.86
N GLU A 625 22.47 16.44 20.08
CA GLU A 625 22.82 17.42 19.04
C GLU A 625 24.35 17.44 18.83
N TYR A 626 24.82 17.25 17.61
CA TYR A 626 26.22 17.43 17.22
C TYR A 626 26.33 18.58 16.21
N ALA A 627 27.26 19.51 16.41
CA ALA A 627 27.47 20.64 15.52
C ALA A 627 28.95 20.79 15.11
N PHE A 628 29.21 20.92 13.81
CA PHE A 628 30.55 21.05 13.23
C PHE A 628 30.64 22.22 12.25
N SER A 629 31.80 22.90 12.21
CA SER A 629 32.05 23.88 11.15
C SER A 629 32.36 23.17 9.83
N THR A 630 31.71 23.60 8.75
CA THR A 630 31.92 23.15 7.37
C THR A 630 33.37 23.30 6.86
N ASN A 631 34.24 24.00 7.59
CA ASN A 631 35.67 24.11 7.28
C ASN A 631 36.54 22.98 7.88
N GLU A 632 35.98 22.13 8.76
CA GLU A 632 36.73 21.07 9.45
C GLU A 632 36.54 19.66 8.86
N ILE A 633 35.59 19.51 7.93
CA ILE A 633 35.16 18.23 7.35
C ILE A 633 35.14 18.40 5.82
N THR A 634 35.90 17.56 5.11
CA THR A 634 35.95 17.51 3.64
C THR A 634 35.37 16.21 3.07
N GLN A 635 35.22 15.19 3.92
CA GLN A 635 34.51 13.95 3.61
C GLN A 635 33.57 13.64 4.78
N LEU A 636 32.28 13.42 4.48
CA LEU A 636 31.25 13.05 5.44
C LEU A 636 30.57 11.77 4.97
N HIS A 637 30.51 10.78 5.83
CA HIS A 637 29.79 9.54 5.61
C HIS A 637 28.74 9.38 6.70
N ILE A 638 27.53 9.03 6.32
CA ILE A 638 26.37 8.85 7.20
C ILE A 638 25.78 7.48 6.87
N ASP A 639 25.50 6.68 7.91
CA ASP A 639 24.77 5.42 7.81
C ASP A 639 23.68 5.43 8.89
N GLY A 640 22.42 5.64 8.50
CA GLY A 640 21.30 5.76 9.44
C GLY A 640 21.00 4.49 10.22
N GLN A 641 21.38 3.32 9.68
CA GLN A 641 20.89 1.97 10.01
C GLN A 641 19.42 1.68 9.62
N GLY A 642 18.61 2.70 9.29
CA GLY A 642 17.25 2.56 8.78
C GLY A 642 16.17 2.43 9.88
N ASN A 643 14.93 2.25 9.43
CA ASN A 643 13.66 2.41 10.17
C ASN A 643 13.06 3.82 10.06
N ASN A 644 12.98 4.31 8.81
CA ASN A 644 12.33 5.57 8.40
C ASN A 644 13.08 6.84 8.83
N ASP A 645 14.40 6.81 8.70
CA ASP A 645 15.30 7.93 8.98
C ASP A 645 15.06 9.11 8.03
N ALA A 646 15.32 10.33 8.51
CA ALA A 646 15.16 11.54 7.71
C ALA A 646 16.40 12.43 7.72
N ILE A 647 16.80 12.91 6.54
CA ILE A 647 17.89 13.88 6.38
C ILE A 647 17.49 15.06 5.49
N GLU A 648 17.64 16.27 6.05
CA GLU A 648 17.47 17.54 5.34
C GLU A 648 18.85 18.13 5.02
N ILE A 649 19.05 18.52 3.76
CA ILE A 649 20.32 19.00 3.24
C ILE A 649 20.09 20.37 2.61
N MET A 650 20.57 21.42 3.26
CA MET A 650 20.68 22.75 2.66
C MET A 650 22.07 22.87 2.00
N GLY A 651 22.05 22.99 0.67
CA GLY A 651 23.22 22.98 -0.20
C GLY A 651 24.16 24.18 -0.01
N SER A 652 25.25 24.17 -0.76
CA SER A 652 26.27 25.23 -0.74
C SER A 652 25.95 26.36 -1.73
N SER A 653 26.81 27.38 -1.79
CA SER A 653 26.77 28.42 -2.85
C SER A 653 27.67 28.12 -4.05
N PHE A 654 28.14 26.87 -4.18
CA PHE A 654 29.04 26.43 -5.25
C PHE A 654 28.26 25.84 -6.44
N SER A 655 28.53 24.61 -6.82
CA SER A 655 27.81 23.86 -7.86
C SER A 655 27.77 22.44 -7.35
N ASP A 656 26.65 22.10 -6.73
CA ASP A 656 26.47 20.83 -6.05
C ASP A 656 25.98 19.79 -7.07
N LYS A 657 26.61 18.61 -7.06
CA LYS A 657 26.13 17.42 -7.77
C LYS A 657 25.52 16.49 -6.73
N VAL A 658 24.21 16.30 -6.79
CA VAL A 658 23.47 15.41 -5.89
C VAL A 658 22.99 14.19 -6.66
N GLU A 659 23.17 12.98 -6.10
CA GLU A 659 22.49 11.77 -6.56
C GLU A 659 21.68 11.17 -5.41
N LEU A 660 20.37 11.05 -5.56
CA LEU A 660 19.46 10.46 -4.59
C LEU A 660 19.00 9.06 -5.07
N ARG A 661 19.17 8.03 -4.23
CA ARG A 661 18.82 6.63 -4.54
C ARG A 661 18.35 5.90 -3.28
N PRO A 662 17.40 4.95 -3.35
CA PRO A 662 16.91 4.22 -2.17
C PRO A 662 18.00 3.46 -1.42
N ASN A 663 19.00 2.94 -2.16
CA ASN A 663 20.11 2.16 -1.62
C ASN A 663 21.42 2.96 -1.43
N GLY A 664 21.36 4.29 -1.33
CA GLY A 664 22.52 5.14 -1.06
C GLY A 664 22.56 6.44 -1.87
N SER A 665 22.58 7.57 -1.17
CA SER A 665 22.55 8.93 -1.73
C SER A 665 23.89 9.66 -1.52
N SER A 666 24.16 10.70 -2.32
CA SER A 666 25.43 11.44 -2.26
C SER A 666 25.33 12.90 -2.72
N LEU A 667 26.22 13.74 -2.21
CA LEU A 667 26.45 15.12 -2.66
C LEU A 667 27.95 15.39 -2.79
N ASP A 668 28.39 15.74 -3.99
CA ASP A 668 29.76 16.17 -4.28
C ASP A 668 29.80 17.65 -4.67
N ASN A 669 30.66 18.45 -4.02
CA ASN A 669 30.96 19.81 -4.44
C ASN A 669 32.44 20.20 -4.24
N ALA A 670 32.74 21.50 -4.25
CA ALA A 670 34.11 22.02 -4.15
C ALA A 670 34.70 22.04 -2.72
N GLN A 671 33.89 21.73 -1.70
CA GLN A 671 34.25 21.78 -0.28
C GLN A 671 34.08 20.43 0.43
N LEU A 672 33.00 19.72 0.10
CA LEU A 672 32.57 18.47 0.75
C LEU A 672 32.27 17.39 -0.31
N SER A 673 32.61 16.15 0.05
CA SER A 673 32.01 14.95 -0.52
C SER A 673 31.21 14.26 0.60
N LEU A 674 29.93 14.02 0.35
CA LEU A 674 28.95 13.46 1.29
C LEU A 674 28.40 12.16 0.70
N GLN A 675 28.42 11.09 1.50
CA GLN A 675 27.71 9.83 1.24
C GLN A 675 26.72 9.56 2.38
N ILE A 676 25.53 9.09 2.03
CA ILE A 676 24.41 8.78 2.92
C ILE A 676 23.91 7.37 2.56
N ASP A 677 24.15 6.41 3.42
CA ASP A 677 23.65 5.04 3.32
C ASP A 677 22.51 4.86 4.35
N SER A 678 21.61 3.91 4.12
CA SER A 678 20.52 3.55 5.06
C SER A 678 19.66 4.75 5.51
N THR A 679 18.99 5.45 4.58
CA THR A 679 18.09 6.56 4.94
C THR A 679 16.94 6.67 3.95
N GLU A 680 15.71 6.56 4.43
CA GLU A 680 14.50 6.47 3.61
C GLU A 680 13.98 7.84 3.14
N GLN A 681 14.09 8.90 3.97
CA GLN A 681 13.62 10.24 3.62
C GLN A 681 14.79 11.20 3.38
N VAL A 682 14.94 11.74 2.16
CA VAL A 682 16.01 12.69 1.80
C VAL A 682 15.46 13.95 1.16
N THR A 683 15.62 15.09 1.83
CA THR A 683 15.23 16.42 1.34
C THR A 683 16.46 17.25 0.98
N TYR A 684 16.55 17.76 -0.25
CA TYR A 684 17.61 18.68 -0.68
C TYR A 684 17.05 20.05 -1.08
N HIS A 685 17.50 21.10 -0.38
CA HIS A 685 17.27 22.50 -0.76
C HIS A 685 18.54 23.10 -1.35
N SER A 686 18.49 23.68 -2.56
CA SER A 686 19.66 24.37 -3.14
C SER A 686 20.08 25.58 -2.31
N GLY A 687 21.37 25.66 -1.98
CA GLY A 687 22.00 26.87 -1.42
C GLY A 687 22.29 27.96 -2.46
N GLY A 688 21.88 27.74 -3.71
CA GLY A 688 22.10 28.59 -4.86
C GLY A 688 23.40 28.29 -5.60
N GLY A 689 23.37 28.41 -6.92
CA GLY A 689 24.49 27.99 -7.77
C GLY A 689 23.98 27.21 -8.97
N PRO A 690 24.85 26.75 -9.88
CA PRO A 690 24.45 25.96 -11.04
C PRO A 690 24.46 24.46 -10.69
N ASP A 691 23.57 24.06 -9.78
CA ASP A 691 23.45 22.68 -9.29
C ASP A 691 22.91 21.71 -10.34
N ARG A 692 23.01 20.41 -10.03
CA ARG A 692 22.34 19.31 -10.74
C ARG A 692 21.97 18.21 -9.77
N VAL A 693 20.70 17.80 -9.80
CA VAL A 693 20.21 16.70 -8.98
C VAL A 693 19.75 15.55 -9.88
N TYR A 694 20.22 14.35 -9.55
CA TYR A 694 19.83 13.10 -10.19
C TYR A 694 19.04 12.27 -9.19
N LEU A 695 17.78 11.96 -9.47
CA LEU A 695 16.94 11.07 -8.66
C LEU A 695 16.81 9.72 -9.38
N TYR A 696 16.81 8.64 -8.61
CA TYR A 696 16.66 7.28 -9.09
C TYR A 696 15.59 6.54 -8.29
N ASP A 697 15.02 5.54 -8.93
CA ASP A 697 13.91 4.68 -8.51
C ASP A 697 14.32 3.47 -7.67
N SER A 698 13.33 2.65 -7.33
CA SER A 698 13.41 1.31 -6.77
C SER A 698 13.12 0.22 -7.81
N ASP A 699 12.81 -1.01 -7.38
CA ASP A 699 12.29 -2.09 -8.23
C ASP A 699 10.76 -2.28 -8.01
N ASN A 700 10.02 -1.18 -7.81
CA ASN A 700 8.56 -1.13 -7.62
C ASN A 700 7.97 0.12 -8.33
N ASP A 701 6.65 0.14 -8.56
CA ASP A 701 5.90 1.29 -9.11
C ASP A 701 6.12 2.58 -8.30
N ASP A 702 6.96 3.48 -8.83
CA ASP A 702 7.33 4.74 -8.21
C ASP A 702 6.64 5.95 -8.86
N THR A 703 6.41 7.01 -8.09
CA THR A 703 5.68 8.22 -8.52
C THR A 703 6.51 9.49 -8.37
N LEU A 704 6.70 10.20 -9.48
CA LEU A 704 7.35 11.50 -9.56
C LEU A 704 6.32 12.63 -9.73
N THR A 705 6.45 13.70 -8.94
CA THR A 705 5.86 15.02 -9.21
C THR A 705 6.98 16.04 -9.41
N SER A 706 7.02 16.76 -10.54
CA SER A 706 8.06 17.77 -10.79
C SER A 706 7.55 19.01 -11.54
N ARG A 707 8.06 20.17 -11.13
CA ARG A 707 7.73 21.52 -11.62
C ARG A 707 9.01 22.37 -11.69
N PRO A 708 8.99 23.63 -12.15
CA PRO A 708 10.19 24.46 -12.14
C PRO A 708 10.73 24.63 -10.72
N GLY A 709 12.01 24.32 -10.51
CA GLY A 709 12.69 24.42 -9.23
C GLY A 709 12.50 23.24 -8.26
N PHE A 710 11.56 22.31 -8.53
CA PHE A 710 11.12 21.32 -7.55
C PHE A 710 10.86 19.91 -8.15
N ALA A 711 11.21 18.87 -7.41
CA ALA A 711 10.77 17.50 -7.63
C ALA A 711 10.55 16.74 -6.33
N HIS A 712 9.60 15.82 -6.37
CA HIS A 712 9.24 14.90 -5.29
C HIS A 712 9.06 13.52 -5.92
N LEU A 713 9.89 12.55 -5.52
CA LEU A 713 9.87 11.17 -5.98
C LEU A 713 9.58 10.26 -4.77
N VAL A 714 8.49 9.51 -4.83
CA VAL A 714 8.02 8.64 -3.76
C VAL A 714 7.92 7.21 -4.29
N GLY A 715 8.36 6.26 -3.49
CA GLY A 715 8.30 4.84 -3.83
C GLY A 715 8.15 3.94 -2.62
N VAL A 716 8.23 2.63 -2.84
CA VAL A 716 8.11 1.65 -1.76
C VAL A 716 9.31 1.74 -0.82
N GLY A 717 9.10 2.34 0.35
CA GLY A 717 10.11 2.47 1.41
C GLY A 717 11.07 3.65 1.27
N TYR A 718 10.81 4.63 0.38
CA TYR A 718 11.64 5.84 0.30
C TYR A 718 10.86 7.07 -0.20
N GLU A 719 11.35 8.26 0.14
CA GLU A 719 10.79 9.56 -0.24
C GLU A 719 11.90 10.60 -0.46
N PHE A 720 11.98 11.16 -1.67
CA PHE A 720 12.97 12.19 -2.02
C PHE A 720 12.28 13.51 -2.41
N GLU A 721 12.61 14.59 -1.70
CA GLU A 721 12.20 15.96 -2.06
C GLU A 721 13.42 16.79 -2.48
N VAL A 722 13.25 17.61 -3.51
CA VAL A 722 14.28 18.46 -4.11
C VAL A 722 13.66 19.82 -4.40
N ASP A 723 14.26 20.89 -3.88
CA ASP A 723 13.76 22.26 -3.99
C ASP A 723 14.86 23.29 -4.33
N GLY A 724 14.46 24.43 -4.89
CA GLY A 724 15.33 25.54 -5.27
C GLY A 724 16.22 25.31 -6.49
N THR A 725 16.13 24.16 -7.19
CA THR A 725 17.03 23.80 -8.29
C THR A 725 16.32 23.53 -9.62
N ASN A 726 16.80 24.21 -10.66
CA ASN A 726 16.19 24.23 -11.99
C ASN A 726 16.76 23.16 -12.95
N ARG A 727 17.51 22.16 -12.45
CA ARG A 727 18.15 21.11 -13.26
C ARG A 727 18.00 19.75 -12.63
N ILE A 728 16.86 19.13 -12.93
CA ILE A 728 16.41 17.89 -12.33
C ILE A 728 16.45 16.80 -13.40
N PHE A 729 17.12 15.69 -13.07
CA PHE A 729 17.21 14.49 -13.90
C PHE A 729 16.64 13.33 -13.09
N VAL A 730 15.60 12.68 -13.58
CA VAL A 730 14.99 11.51 -12.93
C VAL A 730 15.17 10.30 -13.84
N HIS A 731 15.59 9.20 -13.24
CA HIS A 731 16.01 7.99 -13.94
C HIS A 731 15.36 6.79 -13.28
N ALA A 732 14.19 6.41 -13.81
CA ALA A 732 13.69 5.06 -13.65
C ALA A 732 14.62 4.08 -14.41
N THR A 733 15.07 3.06 -13.70
CA THR A 733 16.18 2.16 -13.99
C THR A 733 16.04 0.75 -13.41
N GLY A 734 15.14 0.51 -12.46
CA GLY A 734 14.76 -0.80 -11.93
C GLY A 734 13.65 -1.46 -12.74
N ALA A 735 12.82 -2.26 -12.07
CA ALA A 735 11.53 -2.74 -12.56
C ALA A 735 10.38 -1.97 -11.91
N GLY A 736 9.28 -1.76 -12.64
CA GLY A 736 8.14 -0.99 -12.15
C GLY A 736 7.23 -0.61 -13.30
N GLU A 737 6.20 0.17 -13.00
CA GLU A 737 5.23 0.70 -13.95
C GLU A 737 5.01 2.19 -13.60
N ASP A 738 6.08 2.97 -13.79
CA ASP A 738 6.30 4.24 -13.08
C ASP A 738 5.50 5.41 -13.66
N THR A 739 5.16 6.36 -12.79
CA THR A 739 4.31 7.51 -13.16
C THR A 739 4.95 8.86 -12.87
N ALA A 740 5.11 9.70 -13.89
CA ALA A 740 5.64 11.06 -13.78
C ALA A 740 4.60 12.15 -14.12
N TYR A 741 4.38 13.07 -13.18
CA TYR A 741 3.59 14.29 -13.34
C TYR A 741 4.52 15.50 -13.51
N LEU A 742 4.45 16.16 -14.67
CA LEU A 742 5.30 17.30 -15.05
C LEU A 742 4.47 18.59 -15.22
N TYR A 743 4.94 19.69 -14.62
CA TYR A 743 4.27 20.99 -14.65
C TYR A 743 5.17 22.09 -15.22
N ASP A 744 4.55 23.07 -15.86
CA ASP A 744 5.15 24.22 -16.55
C ASP A 744 5.57 25.37 -15.62
N SER A 745 6.13 26.41 -16.25
CA SER A 745 6.33 27.75 -15.72
C SER A 745 5.38 28.74 -16.43
N SER A 746 5.29 29.98 -15.92
CA SER A 746 4.63 31.10 -16.63
C SER A 746 5.49 31.68 -17.78
N GLY A 747 6.12 30.78 -18.55
CA GLY A 747 7.21 31.05 -19.49
C GLY A 747 6.84 30.85 -20.96
N GLN A 748 7.57 29.99 -21.64
CA GLN A 748 7.33 29.59 -23.03
C GLN A 748 7.97 28.22 -23.24
N ASP A 749 7.27 27.21 -22.73
CA ASP A 749 7.87 25.94 -22.37
C ASP A 749 7.78 24.91 -23.50
N ARG A 750 8.77 24.02 -23.52
CA ARG A 750 8.94 23.00 -24.56
C ARG A 750 9.00 21.63 -23.93
N LEU A 751 7.96 20.84 -24.19
CA LEU A 751 7.88 19.44 -23.86
C LEU A 751 8.29 18.60 -25.09
N SER A 752 9.17 17.63 -24.89
CA SER A 752 9.50 16.60 -25.88
C SER A 752 9.34 15.22 -25.22
N MET A 753 8.31 14.48 -25.61
CA MET A 753 7.99 13.14 -25.10
C MET A 753 8.40 12.08 -26.10
N ARG A 754 9.11 11.05 -25.63
CA ARG A 754 9.51 9.85 -26.39
C ARG A 754 9.28 8.62 -25.50
N PRO A 755 9.08 7.42 -26.07
CA PRO A 755 8.80 6.21 -25.29
C PRO A 755 9.85 5.84 -24.23
N GLN A 756 11.08 6.37 -24.34
CA GLN A 756 12.16 6.10 -23.38
C GLN A 756 12.46 7.28 -22.45
N PHE A 757 12.05 8.51 -22.79
CA PHE A 757 12.34 9.71 -22.00
C PHE A 757 11.47 10.90 -22.40
N THR A 758 11.17 11.75 -21.43
CA THR A 758 10.51 13.04 -21.63
C THR A 758 11.38 14.17 -21.08
N SER A 759 11.42 15.31 -21.76
CA SER A 759 12.05 16.54 -21.25
C SER A 759 11.10 17.72 -21.33
N LEU A 760 10.94 18.44 -20.23
CA LEU A 760 10.25 19.74 -20.17
C LEU A 760 11.31 20.83 -19.94
N THR A 761 11.27 21.90 -20.74
CA THR A 761 12.31 22.93 -20.77
C THR A 761 11.72 24.32 -20.95
N GLY A 762 12.00 25.21 -20.01
CA GLY A 762 11.72 26.65 -20.13
C GLY A 762 12.99 27.48 -20.33
N ASP A 763 12.87 28.80 -20.16
CA ASP A 763 14.01 29.73 -20.30
C ASP A 763 15.10 29.48 -19.24
N ASP A 764 14.70 29.24 -17.98
CA ASP A 764 15.61 29.09 -16.83
C ASP A 764 15.57 27.69 -16.17
N PHE A 765 14.78 26.72 -16.67
CA PHE A 765 14.70 25.36 -16.10
C PHE A 765 14.70 24.22 -17.12
N PHE A 766 15.15 23.04 -16.66
CA PHE A 766 15.23 21.80 -17.44
C PHE A 766 14.95 20.60 -16.54
N ASN A 767 13.78 19.97 -16.75
CA ASN A 767 13.37 18.75 -16.06
C ASN A 767 13.39 17.60 -17.08
N TYR A 768 14.14 16.53 -16.80
CA TYR A 768 14.31 15.37 -17.66
C TYR A 768 13.94 14.10 -16.92
N VAL A 769 13.05 13.29 -17.48
CA VAL A 769 12.61 12.00 -16.93
C VAL A 769 12.89 10.89 -17.94
N ARG A 770 13.28 9.71 -17.47
CA ARG A 770 13.63 8.54 -18.28
C ARG A 770 13.20 7.27 -17.54
N GLY A 771 12.79 6.23 -18.28
CA GLY A 771 12.15 5.03 -17.72
C GLY A 771 10.64 5.20 -17.85
N PHE A 772 9.96 5.62 -16.78
CA PHE A 772 8.58 6.13 -16.72
C PHE A 772 7.66 5.76 -17.89
N GLU A 773 6.98 4.64 -17.72
CA GLU A 773 5.94 4.10 -18.58
C GLU A 773 4.81 5.12 -18.75
N ARG A 774 4.43 5.86 -17.68
CA ARG A 774 3.32 6.81 -17.70
C ARG A 774 3.81 8.24 -17.44
N VAL A 775 3.64 9.14 -18.40
CA VAL A 775 4.04 10.55 -18.25
C VAL A 775 2.88 11.49 -18.55
N TYR A 776 2.49 12.27 -17.55
CA TYR A 776 1.44 13.29 -17.62
C TYR A 776 2.07 14.69 -17.53
N ALA A 777 1.93 15.51 -18.58
CA ALA A 777 2.43 16.87 -18.61
C ALA A 777 1.29 17.90 -18.68
N TYR A 778 1.42 18.98 -17.90
CA TYR A 778 0.45 20.05 -17.84
C TYR A 778 1.11 21.41 -18.10
N ALA A 779 0.50 22.21 -18.97
CA ALA A 779 0.74 23.64 -19.05
C ALA A 779 -0.48 24.38 -18.46
N ASN A 780 -0.29 25.04 -17.31
CA ASN A 780 -1.33 25.70 -16.51
C ASN A 780 -0.94 27.13 -16.07
N GLU A 781 0.35 27.43 -15.88
CA GLU A 781 0.86 28.72 -15.39
C GLU A 781 0.95 29.77 -16.50
N GLY A 782 0.97 29.32 -17.76
CA GLY A 782 0.59 30.09 -18.94
C GLY A 782 1.77 30.75 -19.67
N GLY A 783 1.92 30.37 -20.93
CA GLY A 783 2.95 30.90 -21.83
C GLY A 783 2.47 30.96 -23.28
N VAL A 784 3.22 30.30 -24.17
CA VAL A 784 2.77 29.85 -25.50
C VAL A 784 3.48 28.52 -25.73
N ASP A 785 2.89 27.47 -25.20
CA ASP A 785 3.62 26.28 -24.79
C ASP A 785 3.51 25.16 -25.83
N SER A 786 4.59 24.41 -26.02
CA SER A 786 4.75 23.51 -27.16
C SER A 786 5.14 22.10 -26.75
N ALA A 787 4.35 21.11 -27.16
CA ALA A 787 4.60 19.70 -26.91
C ALA A 787 4.86 18.94 -28.22
N LEU A 788 5.91 18.11 -28.22
CA LEU A 788 6.32 17.27 -29.32
C LEU A 788 6.36 15.81 -28.86
N LEU A 789 5.43 14.99 -29.35
CA LEU A 789 5.26 13.59 -28.96
C LEU A 789 5.78 12.69 -30.11
N TYR A 790 6.53 11.65 -29.76
CA TYR A 790 7.08 10.68 -30.72
C TYR A 790 6.60 9.26 -30.46
N ASP A 791 6.47 8.52 -31.55
CA ASP A 791 6.12 7.10 -31.60
C ASP A 791 7.23 6.15 -31.11
N SER A 792 6.87 4.87 -31.08
CA SER A 792 7.66 3.69 -30.78
C SER A 792 7.87 2.84 -32.04
N GLY A 793 8.48 1.65 -31.90
CA GLY A 793 8.54 0.67 -32.99
C GLY A 793 7.27 -0.16 -33.16
N GLY A 794 6.31 -0.04 -32.24
CA GLY A 794 5.04 -0.79 -32.21
C GLY A 794 3.91 -0.11 -32.98
N ASP A 795 2.67 -0.57 -32.78
CA ASP A 795 1.47 0.08 -33.33
C ASP A 795 0.95 1.13 -32.32
N ASP A 796 1.13 2.42 -32.61
CA ASP A 796 0.81 3.49 -31.64
C ASP A 796 -0.49 4.25 -31.95
N ARG A 797 -1.08 4.85 -30.91
CA ARG A 797 -2.35 5.59 -30.99
C ARG A 797 -2.21 7.02 -30.45
N PHE A 798 -2.35 8.01 -31.34
CA PHE A 798 -2.47 9.42 -31.00
C PHE A 798 -3.94 9.86 -30.94
N SER A 799 -4.31 10.63 -29.92
CA SER A 799 -5.65 11.21 -29.74
C SER A 799 -5.52 12.65 -29.26
N THR A 800 -6.21 13.62 -29.87
CA THR A 800 -6.13 15.01 -29.42
C THR A 800 -7.38 15.84 -29.66
N ASN A 801 -7.65 16.75 -28.73
CA ASN A 801 -8.67 17.79 -28.80
C ASN A 801 -8.04 19.17 -28.53
N GLY A 802 -8.85 20.22 -28.48
CA GLY A 802 -8.39 21.57 -28.16
C GLY A 802 -7.55 21.63 -26.88
N ALA A 803 -8.01 21.09 -25.76
CA ALA A 803 -7.35 21.27 -24.46
C ALA A 803 -6.27 20.21 -24.12
N SER A 804 -6.14 19.13 -24.88
CA SER A 804 -5.31 17.96 -24.48
C SER A 804 -4.94 17.03 -25.64
N ALA A 805 -3.92 16.20 -25.42
CA ALA A 805 -3.54 15.11 -26.31
C ALA A 805 -2.96 13.91 -25.55
N SER A 806 -3.09 12.71 -26.09
CA SER A 806 -2.36 11.54 -25.66
C SER A 806 -1.72 10.80 -26.83
N LEU A 807 -0.59 10.14 -26.57
CA LEU A 807 0.04 9.15 -27.44
C LEU A 807 0.34 7.92 -26.58
N THR A 808 -0.22 6.78 -26.94
CA THR A 808 -0.10 5.52 -26.19
C THR A 808 0.37 4.40 -27.11
N GLY A 809 1.22 3.51 -26.60
CA GLY A 809 1.75 2.38 -27.34
C GLY A 809 2.38 1.32 -26.43
N PRO A 810 3.00 0.28 -26.99
CA PRO A 810 3.55 -0.82 -26.21
C PRO A 810 4.62 -0.34 -25.21
N GLY A 811 4.30 -0.43 -23.92
CA GLY A 811 5.18 -0.01 -22.83
C GLY A 811 5.34 1.50 -22.64
N PHE A 812 4.44 2.35 -23.17
CA PHE A 812 4.41 3.77 -22.80
C PHE A 812 3.05 4.46 -23.00
N SER A 813 2.76 5.42 -22.13
CA SER A 813 1.58 6.28 -22.15
C SER A 813 1.97 7.74 -21.89
N SER A 814 1.88 8.57 -22.92
CA SER A 814 2.17 10.00 -22.87
C SER A 814 0.88 10.81 -22.91
N PHE A 815 0.63 11.65 -21.91
CA PHE A 815 -0.51 12.57 -21.84
C PHE A 815 -0.05 14.02 -21.71
N THR A 816 -0.73 14.93 -22.41
CA THR A 816 -0.52 16.38 -22.33
C THR A 816 -1.83 17.15 -22.19
N ARG A 817 -1.81 18.22 -21.41
CA ARG A 817 -2.95 19.14 -21.24
C ARG A 817 -2.47 20.60 -21.20
N GLY A 818 -3.24 21.49 -21.80
CA GLY A 818 -3.02 22.94 -21.71
C GLY A 818 -1.93 23.54 -22.62
N PHE A 819 -1.12 22.73 -23.31
CA PHE A 819 -0.12 23.22 -24.26
C PHE A 819 -0.77 23.83 -25.52
N ASP A 820 -0.48 25.10 -25.84
CA ASP A 820 -1.00 25.82 -27.01
C ASP A 820 -0.80 25.04 -28.32
N ILE A 821 0.40 24.46 -28.50
CA ILE A 821 0.80 23.75 -29.71
C ILE A 821 1.18 22.32 -29.36
N VAL A 822 0.46 21.32 -29.89
CA VAL A 822 0.82 19.91 -29.74
C VAL A 822 1.06 19.29 -31.12
N LYS A 823 2.21 18.65 -31.29
CA LYS A 823 2.58 17.92 -32.51
C LYS A 823 2.96 16.48 -32.16
N ALA A 824 2.35 15.53 -32.84
CA ALA A 824 2.76 14.12 -32.81
C ALA A 824 3.45 13.72 -34.11
N ILE A 825 4.50 12.92 -33.99
CA ILE A 825 5.30 12.39 -35.10
C ILE A 825 5.32 10.85 -35.01
N SER A 826 4.93 10.20 -36.10
CA SER A 826 5.17 8.77 -36.36
C SER A 826 6.25 8.63 -37.44
N GLU A 827 7.39 8.06 -37.07
CA GLU A 827 8.62 7.92 -37.90
C GLU A 827 9.39 6.60 -37.62
N SER A 828 8.97 5.81 -36.63
CA SER A 828 9.76 4.76 -35.98
C SER A 828 9.26 3.33 -36.24
N GLY A 829 7.98 3.12 -36.56
CA GLY A 829 7.42 1.78 -36.79
C GLY A 829 5.98 1.74 -37.30
N GLY A 830 5.25 0.71 -36.86
CA GLY A 830 3.79 0.72 -36.67
C GLY A 830 2.80 0.75 -37.83
N MET A 831 1.54 0.49 -37.47
CA MET A 831 0.31 0.79 -38.22
C MET A 831 -0.46 1.96 -37.58
N ASP A 832 0.26 3.01 -37.20
CA ASP A 832 -0.18 4.02 -36.25
C ASP A 832 -1.46 4.77 -36.65
N ARG A 833 -2.21 5.19 -35.62
CA ARG A 833 -3.51 5.84 -35.78
C ARG A 833 -3.57 7.16 -35.03
N ALA A 834 -3.91 8.23 -35.74
CA ALA A 834 -4.19 9.54 -35.14
C ALA A 834 -5.70 9.86 -35.20
N THR A 835 -6.25 10.38 -34.10
CA THR A 835 -7.63 10.88 -34.05
C THR A 835 -7.66 12.32 -33.54
N LEU A 836 -8.14 13.26 -34.37
CA LEU A 836 -8.18 14.69 -34.05
C LEU A 836 -9.63 15.17 -33.89
N TYR A 837 -9.95 15.76 -32.75
CA TYR A 837 -11.27 16.25 -32.38
C TYR A 837 -11.32 17.79 -32.38
N GLY A 838 -11.96 18.35 -33.41
CA GLY A 838 -12.24 19.78 -33.53
C GLY A 838 -13.70 20.14 -33.21
N LYS A 839 -13.98 21.45 -33.25
CA LYS A 839 -15.30 22.01 -32.99
C LYS A 839 -15.77 22.86 -34.17
N SER A 840 -16.97 22.56 -34.66
CA SER A 840 -17.48 23.04 -35.95
C SER A 840 -17.47 24.57 -36.04
N GLY A 841 -16.72 25.10 -37.01
CA GLY A 841 -16.62 26.54 -37.24
C GLY A 841 -15.74 27.33 -36.26
N GLN A 842 -15.01 26.66 -35.35
CA GLN A 842 -13.91 27.27 -34.59
C GLN A 842 -12.55 26.83 -35.13
N VAL A 843 -12.40 25.57 -35.51
CA VAL A 843 -11.16 25.03 -36.09
C VAL A 843 -10.99 25.36 -37.57
N GLN A 844 -9.75 25.43 -38.03
CA GLN A 844 -9.33 25.50 -39.44
C GLN A 844 -8.40 24.32 -39.74
N TRP A 845 -8.89 23.35 -40.52
CA TRP A 845 -8.13 22.16 -40.91
C TRP A 845 -7.10 22.47 -42.00
N THR A 846 -5.92 21.87 -41.88
CA THR A 846 -4.85 21.89 -42.89
C THR A 846 -4.37 20.45 -43.12
N THR A 847 -4.28 20.03 -44.38
CA THR A 847 -3.88 18.66 -44.76
C THR A 847 -2.66 18.68 -45.65
N GLY A 848 -1.66 17.86 -45.35
CA GLY A 848 -0.53 17.59 -46.25
C GLY A 848 -0.58 16.20 -46.87
N SER A 849 0.50 15.85 -47.57
CA SER A 849 0.78 14.48 -48.03
C SER A 849 0.95 13.48 -46.89
N ASP A 850 1.52 13.95 -45.78
CA ASP A 850 2.08 13.18 -44.67
C ASP A 850 1.61 13.67 -43.29
N PHE A 851 0.74 14.70 -43.24
CA PHE A 851 0.24 15.24 -41.97
C PHE A 851 -1.22 15.70 -42.04
N MET A 852 -1.86 15.74 -40.88
CA MET A 852 -3.17 16.32 -40.62
C MET A 852 -3.03 17.33 -39.48
N ALA A 853 -3.61 18.51 -39.61
CA ALA A 853 -3.53 19.54 -38.58
C ALA A 853 -4.83 20.35 -38.46
N PHE A 854 -5.04 20.96 -37.29
CA PHE A 854 -5.99 22.06 -37.13
C PHE A 854 -5.41 23.19 -36.27
N GLN A 855 -5.96 24.39 -36.48
CA GLN A 855 -5.73 25.56 -35.64
C GLN A 855 -7.08 26.20 -35.30
N ASP A 856 -7.34 26.55 -34.05
CA ASP A 856 -8.43 27.46 -33.67
C ASP A 856 -7.87 28.77 -33.07
N SER A 857 -8.68 29.51 -32.30
CA SER A 857 -8.29 30.77 -31.67
C SER A 857 -7.17 30.62 -30.64
N ASP A 858 -7.06 29.44 -30.03
CA ASP A 858 -6.31 29.21 -28.80
C ASP A 858 -5.38 27.99 -28.94
N TRP A 859 -5.69 27.03 -29.83
CA TRP A 859 -4.99 25.74 -29.94
C TRP A 859 -4.54 25.38 -31.35
N GLY A 860 -3.29 24.92 -31.48
CA GLY A 860 -2.74 24.30 -32.69
C GLY A 860 -2.42 22.82 -32.47
N ARG A 861 -2.88 21.94 -33.37
CA ARG A 861 -2.67 20.47 -33.29
C ARG A 861 -2.17 19.93 -34.63
N GLU A 862 -1.11 19.12 -34.63
CA GLU A 862 -0.57 18.43 -35.81
C GLU A 862 -0.31 16.94 -35.51
N ALA A 863 -0.71 16.04 -36.42
CA ALA A 863 -0.29 14.64 -36.46
C ALA A 863 0.41 14.35 -37.79
N ARG A 864 1.65 13.88 -37.75
CA ARG A 864 2.49 13.58 -38.93
C ARG A 864 2.93 12.11 -38.96
N GLY A 865 3.06 11.55 -40.15
CA GLY A 865 3.52 10.18 -40.39
C GLY A 865 2.43 9.12 -40.33
N PHE A 866 1.57 9.19 -39.31
CA PHE A 866 0.52 8.22 -38.98
C PHE A 866 -0.14 7.52 -40.19
N THR A 867 -0.02 6.20 -40.21
CA THR A 867 -0.57 5.27 -41.22
C THR A 867 -2.06 5.54 -41.48
N SER A 868 -2.83 5.85 -40.44
CA SER A 868 -4.22 6.31 -40.55
C SER A 868 -4.48 7.58 -39.74
N THR A 869 -5.40 8.42 -40.22
CA THR A 869 -5.82 9.62 -39.49
C THR A 869 -7.32 9.84 -39.65
N GLU A 870 -8.01 9.92 -38.53
CA GLU A 870 -9.44 10.23 -38.46
C GLU A 870 -9.64 11.62 -37.84
N VAL A 871 -10.68 12.31 -38.31
CA VAL A 871 -10.97 13.70 -37.93
C VAL A 871 -12.43 13.82 -37.58
N PHE A 872 -12.74 14.42 -36.44
CA PHE A 872 -14.10 14.60 -35.94
C PHE A 872 -14.40 16.08 -35.67
N GLU A 873 -15.59 16.54 -36.06
CA GLU A 873 -16.14 17.84 -35.65
C GLU A 873 -17.43 17.63 -34.86
N ASP A 874 -17.52 18.26 -33.68
CA ASP A 874 -18.65 18.14 -32.74
C ASP A 874 -19.02 16.68 -32.42
N GLY A 875 -18.06 15.76 -32.48
CA GLY A 875 -18.27 14.32 -32.36
C GLY A 875 -18.99 13.70 -33.57
N LYS A 876 -18.52 14.01 -34.79
CA LYS A 876 -18.90 13.35 -36.06
C LYS A 876 -17.71 13.28 -36.99
N LEU A 877 -17.49 12.13 -37.63
CA LEU A 877 -16.41 11.93 -38.60
C LEU A 877 -16.53 12.89 -39.80
N VAL A 878 -15.45 13.61 -40.12
CA VAL A 878 -15.34 14.53 -41.26
C VAL A 878 -14.41 13.94 -42.32
N ALA A 879 -14.97 13.71 -43.50
CA ALA A 879 -14.22 13.19 -44.65
C ALA A 879 -13.39 14.28 -45.33
N LEU A 880 -12.23 14.61 -44.75
CA LEU A 880 -11.21 15.44 -45.38
C LEU A 880 -10.45 14.62 -46.44
N GLN A 881 -10.32 15.16 -47.65
CA GLN A 881 -9.44 14.58 -48.67
C GLN A 881 -8.01 15.04 -48.42
N ARG A 882 -7.08 14.14 -48.05
CA ARG A 882 -5.64 14.43 -48.10
C ARG A 882 -5.29 14.87 -49.53
N GLU A 883 -4.72 16.06 -49.72
CA GLU A 883 -4.36 16.54 -51.06
C GLU A 883 -3.25 15.67 -51.66
N SER A 884 -3.61 14.88 -52.69
CA SER A 884 -2.63 14.14 -53.48
C SER A 884 -1.82 15.10 -54.33
N LEU A 885 -0.63 15.45 -53.86
CA LEU A 885 0.24 16.45 -54.46
C LEU A 885 0.80 15.94 -55.80
N ASP A 886 0.13 16.33 -56.89
CA ASP A 886 0.49 15.99 -58.26
C ASP A 886 1.85 16.62 -58.58
N VAL A 887 2.91 15.81 -58.70
CA VAL A 887 4.31 16.26 -58.66
C VAL A 887 4.68 17.04 -59.93
N ASN A 888 4.40 18.33 -59.92
CA ASN A 888 4.76 19.26 -60.98
C ASN A 888 5.92 20.15 -60.52
N THR A 889 7.14 19.74 -60.83
CA THR A 889 8.37 20.42 -60.40
C THR A 889 8.41 21.89 -60.82
N ASN A 890 8.97 22.74 -59.94
CA ASN A 890 9.30 24.16 -60.13
C ASN A 890 8.20 25.20 -59.79
N GLN A 891 7.75 25.29 -58.53
CA GLN A 891 7.76 26.54 -57.73
C GLN A 891 7.17 26.36 -56.32
N GLU A 892 8.01 26.08 -55.32
CA GLU A 892 8.00 26.73 -54.00
C GLU A 892 9.13 26.17 -53.12
N ALA A 893 10.26 26.88 -53.07
CA ALA A 893 11.44 26.52 -52.29
C ALA A 893 12.08 27.78 -51.67
N THR A 894 11.25 28.60 -51.02
CA THR A 894 11.66 29.86 -50.36
C THR A 894 10.69 30.25 -49.23
N ARG A 895 10.48 29.36 -48.24
CA ARG A 895 9.91 29.71 -46.90
C ARG A 895 9.87 28.52 -45.92
N LEU A 896 11.02 28.00 -45.50
CA LEU A 896 11.20 27.34 -44.18
C LEU A 896 12.68 27.05 -43.80
N ASP A 897 13.65 27.72 -44.42
CA ASP A 897 15.06 27.67 -44.01
C ASP A 897 15.39 28.78 -43.00
N ASN A 898 15.28 28.48 -41.70
CA ASN A 898 16.06 29.06 -40.59
C ASN A 898 15.66 28.38 -39.27
N HIS A 899 16.64 28.05 -38.43
CA HIS A 899 16.48 27.42 -37.11
C HIS A 899 15.99 25.96 -37.08
N SER A 900 16.66 25.09 -37.84
CA SER A 900 17.06 23.78 -37.29
C SER A 900 18.47 23.45 -37.79
N ASP A 901 19.44 23.34 -36.87
CA ASP A 901 20.80 22.88 -37.19
C ASP A 901 21.55 22.49 -35.90
N SER A 902 21.94 21.21 -35.79
CA SER A 902 22.37 20.52 -34.54
C SER A 902 21.30 20.44 -33.43
N ILE A 903 21.28 19.45 -32.54
CA ILE A 903 22.33 18.48 -32.15
C ILE A 903 21.83 17.03 -32.24
N ALA A 904 22.61 16.18 -32.93
CA ALA A 904 22.53 14.72 -32.79
C ALA A 904 23.85 14.04 -33.23
N SER A 905 24.92 14.10 -32.42
CA SER A 905 25.96 13.03 -32.40
C SER A 905 27.09 13.22 -31.36
N LYS A 906 27.27 12.16 -30.56
CA LYS A 906 28.48 11.71 -29.84
C LYS A 906 28.93 12.45 -28.56
N PRO A 907 29.50 11.70 -27.58
CA PRO A 907 29.87 12.23 -26.26
C PRO A 907 31.34 12.68 -26.14
N ASP A 908 31.54 13.52 -25.12
CA ASP A 908 32.75 13.77 -24.32
C ASP A 908 34.15 13.83 -24.96
N LYS A 909 34.80 15.00 -24.82
CA LYS A 909 36.16 15.09 -24.25
C LYS A 909 36.60 16.54 -23.93
N SER A 910 36.86 16.78 -22.64
CA SER A 910 37.93 17.64 -22.07
C SER A 910 38.23 19.01 -22.69
N PHE A 911 38.24 20.06 -21.87
CA PHE A 911 39.32 21.08 -21.87
C PHE A 911 39.44 21.80 -20.52
N ALA A 912 40.65 22.20 -20.14
CA ALA A 912 40.93 22.85 -18.85
C ALA A 912 41.84 24.08 -19.00
N ARG A 913 41.48 25.17 -18.29
CA ARG A 913 42.23 26.46 -18.15
C ARG A 913 42.40 27.24 -19.49
N THR A 914 42.62 28.55 -19.53
CA THR A 914 43.10 29.52 -18.50
C THR A 914 42.59 30.94 -18.83
N ASP A 915 42.53 31.82 -17.82
CA ASP A 915 42.54 33.30 -17.81
C ASP A 915 42.34 34.12 -19.11
N LEU A 916 41.47 35.14 -19.06
CA LEU A 916 41.94 36.53 -18.85
C LEU A 916 40.83 37.50 -18.35
N GLN A 917 41.24 38.71 -17.94
CA GLN A 917 40.44 39.74 -17.26
C GLN A 917 40.00 40.91 -18.16
N VAL A 918 39.16 41.80 -17.58
CA VAL A 918 39.16 43.29 -17.65
C VAL A 918 37.86 43.96 -18.14
N VAL A 919 37.20 44.63 -17.19
CA VAL A 919 36.18 45.71 -17.28
C VAL A 919 36.96 47.05 -17.16
N PRO A 920 36.69 48.21 -17.84
CA PRO A 920 35.42 48.98 -17.73
C PRO A 920 35.01 49.98 -18.87
N LEU A 921 33.81 50.62 -18.76
CA LEU A 921 33.53 52.09 -18.79
C LEU A 921 32.20 52.58 -19.41
N TYR A 922 31.23 52.92 -18.55
CA TYR A 922 30.58 54.26 -18.38
C TYR A 922 29.92 55.07 -19.55
N GLN A 923 28.60 55.31 -19.38
CA GLN A 923 27.88 56.63 -19.42
C GLN A 923 27.54 57.39 -20.74
N ASN A 924 26.23 57.58 -21.06
CA ASN A 924 25.47 58.85 -20.92
C ASN A 924 24.14 58.97 -21.77
N LEU A 925 23.16 59.72 -21.24
CA LEU A 925 21.88 60.21 -21.85
C LEU A 925 22.08 61.63 -22.50
N PRO A 926 21.10 62.43 -23.05
CA PRO A 926 19.60 62.52 -22.90
C PRO A 926 18.88 62.96 -24.25
N PRO A 927 17.86 63.88 -24.36
CA PRO A 927 16.76 64.41 -23.49
C PRO A 927 15.33 64.58 -24.13
N ASN A 928 14.30 64.81 -23.29
CA ASN A 928 13.09 65.72 -23.41
C ASN A 928 11.86 65.10 -22.67
N VAL A 929 11.00 65.73 -21.83
CA VAL A 929 10.48 67.12 -21.59
C VAL A 929 9.19 67.46 -22.40
N ALA A 930 8.05 67.91 -21.84
CA ALA A 930 7.45 67.91 -20.47
C ALA A 930 6.00 68.46 -20.48
N SER A 931 5.15 68.16 -19.48
CA SER A 931 4.00 69.02 -19.03
C SER A 931 3.34 68.55 -17.71
N ASP A 932 2.98 69.49 -16.81
CA ASP A 932 2.28 69.33 -15.51
C ASP A 932 1.39 70.59 -15.29
N PRO A 933 0.22 70.54 -14.59
CA PRO A 933 0.16 71.11 -13.22
C PRO A 933 -0.92 70.58 -12.23
N MET A 934 -0.51 70.48 -10.93
CA MET A 934 -1.29 70.80 -9.69
C MET A 934 -2.42 69.85 -9.17
N ALA A 935 -2.66 69.70 -7.84
CA ALA A 935 -1.92 70.12 -6.62
C ALA A 935 -2.50 69.54 -5.28
N GLU A 936 -1.71 69.70 -4.20
CA GLU A 936 -2.08 69.69 -2.74
C GLU A 936 -2.18 68.32 -2.01
N LYS A 937 -1.68 68.11 -0.76
CA LYS A 937 -0.85 68.93 0.19
C LYS A 937 -0.24 68.07 1.34
N PHE A 938 0.99 68.40 1.80
CA PHE A 938 1.67 68.16 3.13
C PHE A 938 1.60 66.76 3.83
N GLN A 939 2.71 66.05 4.11
CA GLN A 939 3.68 66.19 5.25
C GLN A 939 3.11 65.88 6.66
N ALA A 940 3.82 65.31 7.66
CA ALA A 940 5.09 64.56 7.81
C ALA A 940 5.16 64.02 9.29
N VAL A 941 6.15 63.28 9.85
CA VAL A 941 7.53 62.86 9.47
C VAL A 941 7.94 61.56 10.22
N GLU A 942 9.24 61.21 10.20
CA GLU A 942 10.02 60.12 10.85
C GLU A 942 9.64 59.61 12.27
N LEU A 943 10.11 58.38 12.59
CA LEU A 943 10.18 57.80 13.94
C LEU A 943 11.49 57.00 14.12
N VAL A 944 12.13 57.08 15.30
CA VAL A 944 13.41 56.42 15.65
C VAL A 944 13.36 55.86 17.08
N VAL A 945 14.02 54.72 17.30
CA VAL A 945 14.29 53.99 18.59
C VAL A 945 14.81 54.93 19.72
N PRO A 946 14.59 54.67 21.04
CA PRO A 946 15.13 53.47 21.75
C PRO A 946 14.40 52.91 23.02
N GLU A 947 14.78 51.67 23.38
CA GLU A 947 15.03 50.98 24.69
C GLU A 947 14.30 51.23 26.06
N PHE A 948 14.34 50.16 26.88
CA PHE A 948 14.20 50.00 28.36
C PHE A 948 12.81 49.96 29.06
N GLY A 949 12.68 49.06 30.06
CA GLY A 949 11.51 48.86 30.97
C GLY A 949 11.64 49.62 32.32
N PRO A 950 11.21 49.12 33.51
CA PRO A 950 10.60 47.81 33.89
C PRO A 950 9.40 47.96 34.90
N MET A 951 9.20 46.99 35.83
CA MET A 951 8.36 47.03 37.09
C MET A 951 6.81 47.01 36.97
N VAL A 952 5.98 46.75 38.02
CA VAL A 952 5.96 45.79 39.18
C VAL A 952 4.54 45.80 39.82
N ALA A 953 4.15 44.70 40.46
CA ALA A 953 2.92 44.31 41.21
C ALA A 953 1.94 45.32 41.91
N SER A 954 0.74 44.76 42.24
CA SER A 954 -0.20 45.06 43.36
C SER A 954 -1.28 46.18 43.16
N THR A 955 -2.47 46.24 43.83
CA THR A 955 -3.09 45.48 44.97
C THR A 955 -4.63 45.73 45.12
N VAL A 956 -5.35 44.88 45.90
CA VAL A 956 -6.68 45.09 46.59
C VAL A 956 -7.96 45.18 45.71
N GLY A 957 -9.14 44.63 46.07
CA GLY A 957 -9.52 43.72 47.18
C GLY A 957 -11.03 43.76 47.60
N ALA A 958 -11.44 42.85 48.51
CA ALA A 958 -12.80 42.66 49.10
C ALA A 958 -13.88 42.01 48.17
N SER A 959 -14.97 41.35 48.64
CA SER A 959 -15.53 41.19 50.00
C SER A 959 -16.32 39.87 50.27
N THR A 960 -15.96 39.16 51.34
CA THR A 960 -16.78 38.40 52.33
C THR A 960 -18.18 37.76 52.04
N VAL A 961 -18.29 36.50 52.53
CA VAL A 961 -19.43 35.84 53.24
C VAL A 961 -20.54 35.13 52.45
N GLY A 962 -20.76 33.85 52.81
CA GLY A 962 -21.92 33.04 52.41
C GLY A 962 -21.81 31.56 52.82
N ALA A 963 -21.97 31.21 54.09
CA ALA A 963 -21.94 29.82 54.57
C ALA A 963 -23.10 29.52 55.55
N ILE A 964 -23.82 28.42 55.34
CA ILE A 964 -24.88 27.86 56.22
C ILE A 964 -24.74 26.32 56.21
N SER A 965 -25.12 25.67 57.32
CA SER A 965 -24.82 24.27 57.70
C SER A 965 -26.07 23.36 57.71
N SER A 966 -25.97 22.19 58.39
CA SER A 966 -27.04 21.23 58.79
C SER A 966 -27.61 20.33 57.68
N ASP A 967 -28.12 19.10 57.91
CA ASP A 967 -28.10 18.15 59.06
C ASP A 967 -28.63 16.76 58.54
N ALA A 968 -28.44 15.57 59.13
CA ALA A 968 -27.54 15.07 60.19
C ALA A 968 -27.67 13.52 60.33
N THR A 969 -26.85 12.93 61.22
CA THR A 969 -27.04 11.65 61.97
C THR A 969 -27.02 10.28 61.26
N LEU A 970 -26.04 9.47 61.71
CA LEU A 970 -26.01 8.00 61.93
C LEU A 970 -27.32 7.40 62.53
N PRO A 971 -27.56 6.05 62.63
CA PRO A 971 -26.55 4.98 62.83
C PRO A 971 -26.85 3.57 62.22
N GLU A 972 -26.01 2.57 62.59
CA GLU A 972 -26.29 1.11 62.85
C GLU A 972 -27.16 0.26 61.86
N ALA A 973 -27.04 -1.06 61.73
CA ALA A 973 -26.01 -2.08 62.00
C ALA A 973 -26.53 -3.44 61.43
N GLU A 974 -25.66 -4.43 61.30
CA GLU A 974 -26.00 -5.84 60.94
C GLU A 974 -27.04 -6.48 61.89
N PRO A 975 -27.83 -7.53 61.49
CA PRO A 975 -27.28 -8.91 61.53
C PRO A 975 -28.00 -10.09 60.76
N ARG A 976 -27.31 -11.26 60.69
CA ARG A 976 -27.85 -12.67 60.91
C ARG A 976 -28.78 -13.34 59.86
N GLU A 977 -28.88 -14.69 59.72
CA GLU A 977 -28.09 -15.89 60.13
C GLU A 977 -28.65 -17.18 59.44
N LEU A 978 -27.96 -18.34 59.60
CA LEU A 978 -28.49 -19.73 59.59
C LEU A 978 -29.01 -20.40 58.29
N MET A 979 -28.34 -21.49 57.86
CA MET A 979 -28.73 -22.87 58.25
C MET A 979 -27.67 -23.93 57.89
N GLU A 980 -27.47 -24.93 58.75
CA GLU A 980 -26.71 -26.16 58.49
C GLU A 980 -27.62 -27.27 57.92
N VAL A 981 -27.06 -28.21 57.14
CA VAL A 981 -27.56 -29.60 57.07
C VAL A 981 -26.36 -30.57 57.11
N ILE A 982 -26.53 -31.66 57.86
CA ILE A 982 -25.48 -32.60 58.26
C ILE A 982 -25.54 -33.89 57.42
N SER A 983 -24.39 -34.41 56.98
CA SER A 983 -24.09 -35.85 57.09
C SER A 983 -22.59 -36.15 56.99
N THR A 984 -22.16 -37.22 57.66
CA THR A 984 -20.77 -37.70 57.73
C THR A 984 -20.66 -39.09 57.08
N ASN A 985 -19.45 -39.49 56.67
CA ASN A 985 -18.74 -40.64 57.26
C ASN A 985 -17.41 -40.93 56.55
N SER A 986 -16.43 -41.40 57.32
CA SER A 986 -15.15 -41.93 56.85
C SER A 986 -14.97 -43.40 57.25
N ILE A 987 -14.58 -44.23 56.28
CA ILE A 987 -13.99 -45.58 56.42
C ILE A 987 -13.09 -45.74 55.18
N ASP A 988 -11.84 -46.21 55.13
CA ASP A 988 -10.76 -46.60 56.09
C ASP A 988 -10.13 -47.95 55.64
N SER A 989 -8.80 -48.02 55.82
CA SER A 989 -7.88 -49.18 55.87
C SER A 989 -7.83 -50.28 54.76
N ASP A 990 -6.61 -50.41 54.18
CA ASP A 990 -5.83 -51.66 53.96
C ASP A 990 -6.34 -52.81 53.03
N SER A 991 -5.49 -53.55 52.27
CA SER A 991 -4.01 -53.69 52.28
C SER A 991 -3.46 -54.52 51.09
N SER A 992 -2.16 -54.32 50.77
CA SER A 992 -1.24 -55.24 50.03
C SER A 992 -1.55 -55.47 48.52
N ASN A 993 -0.63 -55.77 47.60
CA ASN A 993 0.83 -56.10 47.57
C ASN A 993 1.33 -55.90 46.09
N VAL A 994 2.59 -55.94 45.60
CA VAL A 994 3.89 -56.55 46.00
C VAL A 994 5.10 -55.66 45.57
N HIS A 995 6.20 -55.77 46.33
CA HIS A 995 7.61 -55.37 46.14
C HIS A 995 8.29 -55.09 44.77
N LEU A 996 9.14 -54.02 44.80
CA LEU A 996 10.59 -53.91 44.39
C LEU A 996 10.98 -53.99 42.89
N THR A 997 12.10 -53.40 42.39
CA THR A 997 13.29 -52.74 42.99
C THR A 997 13.68 -51.41 42.30
N THR A 998 14.47 -50.57 42.97
CA THR A 998 15.23 -49.43 42.39
C THR A 998 16.62 -49.83 41.86
N SER A 999 17.17 -49.10 40.87
CA SER A 999 18.63 -48.87 40.69
C SER A 999 18.99 -47.87 39.57
N ASP A 1000 19.06 -46.59 39.94
CA ASP A 1000 20.04 -45.55 39.58
C ASP A 1000 21.10 -45.74 38.46
N VAL A 1001 21.26 -44.65 37.67
CA VAL A 1001 22.55 -44.04 37.24
C VAL A 1001 23.41 -44.72 36.14
N LEU A 1002 23.35 -44.17 34.92
CA LEU A 1002 24.41 -43.33 34.33
C LEU A 1002 23.95 -42.63 33.02
N SER A 1003 24.66 -41.56 32.64
CA SER A 1003 24.42 -40.73 31.43
C SER A 1003 25.20 -41.22 30.19
N LEU A 1004 24.78 -40.76 28.99
CA LEU A 1004 25.63 -40.00 28.04
C LEU A 1004 24.89 -39.67 26.71
N GLU A 1005 25.01 -38.40 26.30
CA GLU A 1005 25.11 -37.83 24.94
C GLU A 1005 24.09 -38.18 23.83
N ASP A 1006 23.35 -37.12 23.45
CA ASP A 1006 23.20 -36.56 22.09
C ASP A 1006 22.60 -37.39 20.95
N TRP A 1007 21.44 -36.92 20.44
CA TRP A 1007 20.78 -37.41 19.23
C TRP A 1007 20.82 -36.37 18.10
N GLY A 1008 21.71 -36.58 17.13
CA GLY A 1008 21.70 -35.88 15.85
C GLY A 1008 20.83 -36.58 14.80
N LEU A 1009 19.88 -35.83 14.24
CA LEU A 1009 19.09 -36.05 13.01
C LEU A 1009 19.54 -37.18 12.05
N ALA A 1010 18.58 -38.03 11.65
CA ALA A 1010 18.63 -38.75 10.37
C ALA A 1010 17.22 -39.07 9.80
N ARG A 1011 16.91 -38.56 8.60
CA ARG A 1011 15.74 -38.98 7.79
C ARG A 1011 15.97 -40.36 7.15
N ALA A 1012 14.94 -41.20 7.07
CA ALA A 1012 14.73 -42.26 6.05
C ALA A 1012 13.48 -43.10 6.41
N THR A 1013 12.66 -43.67 5.50
CA THR A 1013 12.43 -43.56 4.03
C THR A 1013 11.11 -44.32 3.72
N TRP A 1014 10.75 -44.46 2.42
CA TRP A 1014 9.94 -45.53 1.74
C TRP A 1014 8.71 -44.95 1.01
N LYS A 1015 8.42 -45.29 -0.26
CA LYS A 1015 9.19 -46.05 -1.27
C LYS A 1015 8.65 -45.80 -2.69
N SER A 1016 9.47 -45.95 -3.73
CA SER A 1016 8.99 -46.13 -5.11
C SER A 1016 9.88 -47.10 -5.92
N GLU A 1017 9.27 -47.77 -6.91
CA GLU A 1017 9.85 -48.75 -7.82
C GLU A 1017 9.13 -48.59 -9.19
N ALA A 1018 9.75 -48.71 -10.38
CA ALA A 1018 11.15 -48.90 -10.74
C ALA A 1018 11.37 -48.62 -12.27
N ALA A 1019 12.63 -48.71 -12.72
CA ALA A 1019 13.07 -48.86 -14.12
C ALA A 1019 12.97 -47.62 -15.06
N SER A 1020 13.92 -47.37 -15.99
CA SER A 1020 15.23 -48.00 -16.23
C SER A 1020 16.10 -47.21 -17.24
N GLU A 1021 17.42 -47.13 -16.97
CA GLU A 1021 18.54 -46.94 -17.93
C GLU A 1021 18.58 -45.62 -18.76
N LEU A 1022 19.70 -45.01 -19.21
CA LEU A 1022 21.15 -44.97 -18.93
C LEU A 1022 21.63 -43.58 -19.48
N ILE A 1023 22.79 -42.98 -19.17
CA ILE A 1023 24.09 -43.46 -18.66
C ILE A 1023 24.63 -42.48 -17.57
N SER A 1024 25.95 -42.44 -17.27
CA SER A 1024 26.54 -41.65 -16.17
C SER A 1024 27.75 -40.75 -16.64
N PRO A 1025 28.53 -40.04 -15.77
CA PRO A 1025 28.59 -38.56 -15.83
C PRO A 1025 30.04 -37.96 -15.73
N ASP A 1026 30.25 -36.99 -14.84
CA ASP A 1026 31.49 -36.31 -14.40
C ASP A 1026 32.04 -35.20 -15.35
N HIS A 1027 32.58 -34.04 -14.89
CA HIS A 1027 33.43 -33.81 -13.71
C HIS A 1027 33.26 -32.41 -13.03
N ASP A 1028 33.89 -32.30 -11.85
CA ASP A 1028 34.06 -31.17 -10.92
C ASP A 1028 34.15 -29.70 -11.43
N ARG A 1029 33.44 -28.82 -10.71
CA ARG A 1029 33.98 -27.78 -9.79
C ARG A 1029 35.42 -27.27 -10.04
N LYS A 1030 35.63 -25.92 -9.95
CA LYS A 1030 36.99 -25.37 -9.73
C LYS A 1030 37.33 -23.91 -10.11
N ILE A 1031 36.82 -22.91 -9.38
CA ILE A 1031 37.52 -21.63 -9.03
C ILE A 1031 37.79 -20.56 -10.13
N LEU A 1032 37.65 -19.29 -9.70
CA LEU A 1032 38.03 -18.02 -10.33
C LEU A 1032 39.56 -17.98 -10.68
N ASP A 1033 40.13 -17.08 -11.48
CA ASP A 1033 39.94 -15.62 -11.54
C ASP A 1033 40.83 -15.01 -12.69
N THR A 1034 40.70 -13.70 -12.93
CA THR A 1034 41.80 -12.78 -13.27
C THR A 1034 42.28 -12.63 -14.74
N ILE A 1035 41.66 -11.63 -15.40
CA ILE A 1035 42.28 -10.45 -16.08
C ILE A 1035 42.79 -10.49 -17.55
N PHE A 1036 42.04 -9.73 -18.39
CA PHE A 1036 42.41 -8.73 -19.44
C PHE A 1036 42.95 -9.09 -20.86
N THR A 1037 42.32 -8.41 -21.84
CA THR A 1037 42.83 -7.81 -23.13
C THR A 1037 43.43 -8.74 -24.22
N GLU A 1038 43.32 -8.47 -25.53
CA GLU A 1038 42.79 -7.33 -26.33
C GLU A 1038 42.52 -7.76 -27.80
N HIS A 1039 41.56 -7.11 -28.50
CA HIS A 1039 41.33 -7.12 -29.97
C HIS A 1039 41.07 -8.47 -30.70
N GLY A 1040 40.22 -8.56 -31.75
CA GLY A 1040 39.32 -7.58 -32.38
C GLY A 1040 38.97 -7.97 -33.84
N THR A 1041 37.82 -7.48 -34.36
CA THR A 1041 37.31 -7.60 -35.75
C THR A 1041 36.89 -9.01 -36.25
N ASP A 1042 35.83 -9.21 -37.05
CA ASP A 1042 34.69 -8.34 -37.42
C ASP A 1042 33.54 -9.20 -38.05
N TRP A 1043 32.28 -8.80 -37.79
CA TRP A 1043 31.06 -8.91 -38.64
C TRP A 1043 30.63 -10.30 -39.19
N SER A 1044 29.51 -10.90 -38.74
CA SER A 1044 28.07 -10.63 -39.09
C SER A 1044 27.54 -11.56 -40.20
N PRO A 1045 26.22 -11.72 -40.45
CA PRO A 1045 25.06 -11.16 -39.74
C PRO A 1045 24.60 -12.01 -38.54
#